data_AF-A0A2K8QJ96-F1
#
_entry.id   AF-A0A2K8QJ96-F1
#
_cell.length_a   1.000
_cell.length_b   1.000
_cell.length_c   1.000
_cell.angle_alpha   90.00
_cell.angle_beta   90.00
_cell.angle_gamma   90.00
#
_symmetry.space_group_name_H-M   'P 1'
#
loop_
_entity.id
_entity.type
_entity.pdbx_description
1 polymer ?
#
loop_
_entity_poly.entity_id
_entity_poly.type
_entity_poly.pdbx_seq_one_letter_code
_entity_poly.pdbx_strand_id
1 'polypeptide(L)'
;MDTNNTTILLFDSARKNEIVRLAEISNVETLHPHTVKISSLLASDLFSCSGEDFSRVVSASYLDALSQGYDSVRKRVAKQFGNCHIEAHAYSSAENESSHSLHAALSHFSDEIEKPYILASVGHDFGRQRFPGSSAEAIGVALLLKNNTTPGKTPAGNGNIEFIVREFDYPTRNNTGASDSIKGTSAAVVYLAGLAANLRDFLIKSGHPHDRLALHAGMIYLGEAYQGLYLFENKPLPQPMPQCWDLNVERSTRVETALTLPSTDTGVKISLVASFQGSIARTTRLTAIVDGQKIIGENGTLLISTERLSHTGEHTIGLQAEGLFDRITFASQATIATNITSSLPLIKPDDDVIVGISASHDASACLMVNGKIRYGIQLERLTRIKHDGRSILDSTLAVNYCLSAAGLTYNDVNCFAYNIQAATPEYVGLNQPIHAADFTLFDPFSAKAVFASHHLCHAFAAWSGSKFNQGNVLVVDGSGGTVVGREDLLCSGEEFAAYLNAGLNGIKPLLHVVSHYSFDQQGYQLVNREYSPSFNIRNGSFSLGEAYASVSQFVFNSWQASGKLMGLAPYGTPEYANEIAVETPSGLSYGYLWKQKFTEKKSNPMDYANLAASVQTVLEQGIFSRLERYQITNNTPLVMTGGVALNSVVNFKVRNQLKLKDFYLFPAQHDAGISIGAASAAYYKRHGKTLNDAFSHDYLGKVYHHRDIAFAANRFADRITITAIDTAALAGRLNAGQVIGYFSCSKGSEFGPRALGARSLLASPCSMDTWKFINKWVKFREDFRPFAPMVAAEHLSQYFDGDGEHKYMLEVLPVKKAYRDKLAAITHVDGTARVQTVSEHDNAEIHALLNAFGERSGFPVLLNTSFNVRGQPIVEEPQQAIEMLLSTHIDAVVFGGYIVELREWELDEQNLPGLLRLSPGCKLHSALEKNEAKYWLTHDYQGTSQSISAQLYHSLTELLRLHCLADAQKAYAELPLTLRKQINKYIQLKCLTLAYDFSAGRNEP
;
A
#
# COMPACT_ATOMS: atom_id res chain seq x y z
N MET A 1 -15.22 -40.99 -13.36
CA MET A 1 -14.26 -41.93 -12.81
C MET A 1 -14.39 -41.86 -11.31
N ASP A 2 -15.06 -42.87 -10.77
CA ASP A 2 -14.60 -43.50 -9.55
C ASP A 2 -13.71 -44.61 -10.08
N THR A 3 -12.40 -44.36 -10.15
CA THR A 3 -11.49 -45.50 -9.95
C THR A 3 -11.66 -45.88 -8.48
N ASN A 4 -11.31 -47.10 -8.06
CA ASN A 4 -11.55 -47.54 -6.67
C ASN A 4 -11.01 -46.56 -5.59
N ASN A 5 -10.13 -45.61 -5.94
CA ASN A 5 -9.34 -44.82 -5.02
C ASN A 5 -9.21 -43.30 -5.32
N THR A 6 -9.94 -42.71 -6.28
CA THR A 6 -9.94 -41.23 -6.50
C THR A 6 -11.29 -40.75 -7.00
N THR A 7 -11.87 -39.74 -6.34
CA THR A 7 -13.17 -39.17 -6.69
C THR A 7 -12.99 -37.80 -7.34
N ILE A 8 -13.18 -37.72 -8.66
CA ILE A 8 -13.16 -36.44 -9.36
C ILE A 8 -14.56 -35.82 -9.36
N LEU A 9 -14.64 -34.59 -8.85
CA LEU A 9 -15.85 -33.77 -8.83
C LEU A 9 -15.76 -32.73 -9.96
N LEU A 10 -16.78 -32.69 -10.80
CA LEU A 10 -16.89 -31.70 -11.87
C LEU A 10 -18.09 -30.78 -11.59
N PHE A 11 -17.93 -29.48 -11.84
CA PHE A 11 -19.05 -28.56 -11.92
C PHE A 11 -19.42 -28.33 -13.38
N ASP A 12 -20.65 -28.70 -13.74
CA ASP A 12 -21.14 -28.56 -15.11
C ASP A 12 -22.06 -27.35 -15.27
N SER A 13 -21.72 -26.48 -16.21
CA SER A 13 -22.45 -25.23 -16.48
C SER A 13 -23.83 -25.43 -17.14
N ALA A 14 -24.11 -26.61 -17.73
CA ALA A 14 -25.39 -26.88 -18.39
C ALA A 14 -26.48 -27.35 -17.43
N ARG A 15 -26.14 -27.89 -16.26
CA ARG A 15 -27.11 -28.41 -15.27
C ARG A 15 -27.42 -27.46 -14.11
N LYS A 16 -27.46 -26.15 -14.36
CA LYS A 16 -27.56 -25.12 -13.30
C LYS A 16 -26.53 -25.37 -12.17
N ASN A 17 -25.37 -25.93 -12.51
CA ASN A 17 -24.22 -26.02 -11.63
C ASN A 17 -24.35 -27.01 -10.46
N GLU A 18 -25.07 -28.11 -10.68
CA GLU A 18 -25.04 -29.28 -9.78
C GLU A 18 -23.61 -29.83 -9.65
N ILE A 19 -23.26 -30.26 -8.43
CA ILE A 19 -22.01 -30.96 -8.15
C ILE A 19 -22.27 -32.45 -8.36
N VAL A 20 -21.65 -33.03 -9.38
CA VAL A 20 -21.83 -34.45 -9.72
C VAL A 20 -20.51 -35.18 -9.63
N ARG A 21 -20.55 -36.44 -9.17
CA ARG A 21 -19.39 -37.32 -9.33
C ARG A 21 -19.29 -37.72 -10.79
N LEU A 22 -18.06 -37.76 -11.32
CA LEU A 22 -17.87 -38.15 -12.71
C LEU A 22 -18.38 -39.58 -13.01
N ALA A 23 -18.44 -40.48 -12.03
CA ALA A 23 -19.01 -41.82 -12.17
C ALA A 23 -20.54 -41.86 -12.30
N GLU A 24 -21.23 -40.84 -11.78
CA GLU A 24 -22.70 -40.77 -11.72
C GLU A 24 -23.30 -40.18 -13.00
N ILE A 25 -22.46 -39.84 -13.99
CA ILE A 25 -22.87 -39.27 -15.27
C ILE A 25 -23.35 -40.40 -16.19
N SER A 26 -24.64 -40.72 -16.13
CA SER A 26 -25.28 -41.75 -16.95
C SER A 26 -25.73 -41.25 -18.34
N ASN A 27 -25.90 -39.93 -18.55
CA ASN A 27 -26.32 -39.34 -19.82
C ASN A 27 -25.45 -38.14 -20.23
N VAL A 28 -24.45 -38.41 -21.06
CA VAL A 28 -23.41 -37.46 -21.52
C VAL A 28 -23.99 -36.36 -22.42
N GLU A 29 -25.14 -36.59 -23.08
CA GLU A 29 -25.79 -35.63 -23.98
C GLU A 29 -26.33 -34.38 -23.25
N THR A 30 -26.49 -34.46 -21.92
CA THR A 30 -27.00 -33.38 -21.07
C THR A 30 -25.91 -32.51 -20.43
N LEU A 31 -24.63 -32.82 -20.68
CA LEU A 31 -23.49 -32.06 -20.19
C LEU A 31 -23.02 -31.00 -21.18
N HIS A 32 -22.34 -29.99 -20.67
CA HIS A 32 -21.64 -29.04 -21.52
C HIS A 32 -20.52 -29.76 -22.33
N PRO A 33 -20.37 -29.50 -23.65
CA PRO A 33 -19.39 -30.21 -24.48
C PRO A 33 -17.95 -30.18 -23.94
N HIS A 34 -17.56 -29.08 -23.32
CA HIS A 34 -16.24 -28.95 -22.70
C HIS A 34 -16.05 -29.91 -21.52
N THR A 35 -17.09 -30.10 -20.70
CA THR A 35 -17.10 -31.04 -19.57
C THR A 35 -16.92 -32.48 -20.04
N VAL A 36 -17.56 -32.85 -21.16
CA VAL A 36 -17.42 -34.19 -21.76
C VAL A 36 -16.00 -34.45 -22.24
N LYS A 37 -15.38 -33.47 -22.91
CA LYS A 37 -13.99 -33.58 -23.35
C LYS A 37 -13.01 -33.73 -22.18
N ILE A 38 -13.19 -32.95 -21.11
CA ILE A 38 -12.39 -33.05 -19.88
C ILE A 38 -12.60 -34.41 -19.21
N SER A 39 -13.85 -34.86 -19.12
CA SER A 39 -14.24 -36.15 -18.56
C SER A 39 -13.62 -37.33 -19.29
N SER A 40 -13.67 -37.31 -20.64
CA SER A 40 -13.06 -38.35 -21.47
C SER A 40 -11.53 -38.30 -21.43
N LEU A 41 -10.93 -37.13 -21.28
CA LEU A 41 -9.48 -37.00 -21.10
C LEU A 41 -9.06 -37.69 -19.80
N LEU A 42 -9.73 -37.35 -18.69
CA LEU A 42 -9.52 -37.97 -17.37
C LEU A 42 -9.82 -39.47 -17.37
N ALA A 43 -10.74 -39.93 -18.22
CA ALA A 43 -11.15 -41.33 -18.31
C ALA A 43 -10.21 -42.22 -19.13
N SER A 44 -9.17 -41.66 -19.74
CA SER A 44 -8.21 -42.41 -20.56
C SER A 44 -7.21 -43.20 -19.69
N ASP A 45 -6.61 -44.25 -20.27
CA ASP A 45 -5.59 -45.10 -19.61
C ASP A 45 -4.36 -44.32 -19.12
N LEU A 46 -4.21 -43.06 -19.56
CA LEU A 46 -3.20 -42.10 -19.14
C LEU A 46 -3.27 -41.75 -17.64
N PHE A 47 -4.40 -42.01 -16.96
CA PHE A 47 -4.66 -41.66 -15.56
C PHE A 47 -4.76 -42.89 -14.62
N SER A 48 -4.12 -44.00 -14.93
CA SER A 48 -4.17 -45.21 -14.08
C SER A 48 -3.48 -45.02 -12.72
N CYS A 49 -4.25 -44.60 -11.70
CA CYS A 49 -3.80 -44.44 -10.32
C CYS A 49 -3.86 -45.80 -9.57
N SER A 50 -2.72 -46.35 -9.15
CA SER A 50 -2.66 -47.55 -8.30
C SER A 50 -2.28 -47.19 -6.85
N GLY A 51 -3.27 -46.97 -5.98
CA GLY A 51 -3.05 -46.79 -4.55
C GLY A 51 -4.33 -46.63 -3.76
N GLU A 52 -4.40 -47.21 -2.57
CA GLU A 52 -5.52 -47.12 -1.62
C GLU A 52 -5.41 -45.82 -0.81
N ASP A 53 -5.88 -44.68 -1.34
CA ASP A 53 -6.35 -43.55 -0.52
C ASP A 53 -6.99 -42.45 -1.37
N PHE A 54 -8.05 -41.83 -0.85
CA PHE A 54 -8.94 -40.97 -1.63
C PHE A 54 -8.34 -39.59 -1.90
N SER A 55 -8.18 -39.22 -3.18
CA SER A 55 -8.01 -37.83 -3.60
C SER A 55 -9.32 -37.29 -4.19
N ARG A 56 -9.67 -36.05 -3.87
CA ARG A 56 -10.79 -35.34 -4.50
C ARG A 56 -10.28 -34.19 -5.34
N VAL A 57 -10.28 -34.39 -6.65
CA VAL A 57 -9.97 -33.33 -7.62
C VAL A 57 -11.28 -32.61 -7.91
N VAL A 58 -11.34 -31.32 -7.57
CA VAL A 58 -12.46 -30.45 -7.96
C VAL A 58 -12.04 -29.65 -9.18
N SER A 59 -12.74 -29.85 -10.30
CA SER A 59 -12.67 -28.96 -11.47
C SER A 59 -13.98 -28.20 -11.59
N ALA A 60 -13.94 -26.89 -11.31
CA ALA A 60 -15.11 -26.04 -11.28
C ALA A 60 -15.31 -25.19 -12.56
N SER A 61 -16.54 -25.08 -13.07
CA SER A 61 -16.96 -23.93 -13.89
C SER A 61 -16.95 -22.68 -13.00
N TYR A 62 -15.98 -21.82 -13.24
CA TYR A 62 -15.64 -20.73 -12.35
C TYR A 62 -16.69 -19.60 -12.32
N LEU A 63 -17.34 -19.32 -13.45
CA LEU A 63 -18.34 -18.25 -13.59
C LEU A 63 -19.56 -18.49 -12.68
N ASP A 64 -19.87 -19.76 -12.45
CA ASP A 64 -21.01 -20.21 -11.68
C ASP A 64 -20.74 -20.32 -10.18
N ALA A 65 -19.48 -20.60 -9.81
CA ALA A 65 -19.06 -20.55 -8.42
C ALA A 65 -19.01 -19.10 -7.90
N LEU A 66 -18.66 -18.14 -8.77
CA LEU A 66 -18.77 -16.71 -8.49
C LEU A 66 -20.21 -16.26 -8.21
N SER A 67 -21.18 -16.73 -9.00
CA SER A 67 -22.59 -16.33 -8.82
C SER A 67 -23.24 -16.89 -7.55
N GLN A 68 -22.73 -18.03 -7.04
CA GLN A 68 -23.24 -18.70 -5.84
C GLN A 68 -22.44 -18.43 -4.56
N GLY A 69 -21.33 -17.69 -4.65
CA GLY A 69 -20.35 -17.55 -3.57
C GLY A 69 -19.46 -18.78 -3.44
N TYR A 70 -18.20 -18.65 -3.82
CA TYR A 70 -17.23 -19.77 -3.88
C TYR A 70 -16.93 -20.41 -2.53
N ASP A 71 -16.87 -19.61 -1.46
CA ASP A 71 -16.73 -20.14 -0.10
C ASP A 71 -17.94 -21.03 0.25
N SER A 72 -19.14 -20.62 -0.13
CA SER A 72 -20.36 -21.42 0.04
C SER A 72 -20.32 -22.70 -0.80
N VAL A 73 -19.80 -22.63 -2.04
CA VAL A 73 -19.59 -23.80 -2.89
C VAL A 73 -18.62 -24.79 -2.22
N ARG A 74 -17.47 -24.32 -1.74
CA ARG A 74 -16.46 -25.15 -1.06
C ARG A 74 -17.00 -25.77 0.23
N LYS A 75 -17.72 -25.00 1.05
CA LYS A 75 -18.42 -25.51 2.25
C LYS A 75 -19.43 -26.61 1.90
N ARG A 76 -20.18 -26.48 0.81
CA ARG A 76 -21.12 -27.52 0.35
C ARG A 76 -20.39 -28.78 -0.12
N VAL A 77 -19.32 -28.63 -0.89
CA VAL A 77 -18.46 -29.76 -1.32
C VAL A 77 -17.89 -30.48 -0.09
N ALA A 78 -17.33 -29.72 0.85
CA ALA A 78 -16.79 -30.25 2.10
C ALA A 78 -17.85 -30.96 2.94
N LYS A 79 -19.07 -30.45 2.99
CA LYS A 79 -20.18 -31.08 3.74
C LYS A 79 -20.70 -32.36 3.07
N GLN A 80 -20.86 -32.36 1.75
CA GLN A 80 -21.50 -33.46 1.01
C GLN A 80 -20.52 -34.59 0.69
N PHE A 81 -19.29 -34.22 0.37
CA PHE A 81 -18.26 -35.17 0.00
C PHE A 81 -17.21 -35.21 1.11
N GLY A 82 -16.70 -34.08 1.58
CA GLY A 82 -15.54 -33.98 2.49
C GLY A 82 -14.46 -33.07 1.89
N ASN A 83 -13.36 -32.83 2.60
CA ASN A 83 -12.34 -31.87 2.17
C ASN A 83 -11.77 -32.18 0.78
N CYS A 84 -11.57 -31.12 0.00
CA CYS A 84 -10.87 -31.17 -1.28
C CYS A 84 -9.42 -30.78 -1.03
N HIS A 85 -8.47 -31.63 -1.43
CA HIS A 85 -7.04 -31.37 -1.24
C HIS A 85 -6.36 -30.78 -2.49
N ILE A 86 -6.97 -30.94 -3.67
CA ILE A 86 -6.45 -30.44 -4.96
C ILE A 86 -7.59 -29.78 -5.75
N GLU A 87 -7.46 -28.48 -5.98
CA GLU A 87 -8.39 -27.70 -6.81
C GLU A 87 -7.72 -27.34 -8.15
N ALA A 88 -8.42 -27.62 -9.25
CA ALA A 88 -7.92 -27.43 -10.60
C ALA A 88 -8.79 -26.44 -11.37
N HIS A 89 -8.19 -25.32 -11.78
CA HIS A 89 -8.87 -24.24 -12.48
C HIS A 89 -8.39 -24.14 -13.92
N ALA A 90 -9.04 -24.96 -14.75
CA ALA A 90 -8.84 -25.05 -16.19
C ALA A 90 -9.16 -23.74 -16.93
N TYR A 91 -10.10 -22.95 -16.41
CA TYR A 91 -10.51 -21.68 -16.99
C TYR A 91 -10.09 -20.52 -16.09
N SER A 92 -9.46 -19.52 -16.70
CA SER A 92 -9.17 -18.27 -16.03
C SER A 92 -9.94 -17.11 -16.68
N SER A 93 -10.56 -16.29 -15.83
CA SER A 93 -11.35 -15.13 -16.24
C SER A 93 -10.48 -13.87 -16.17
N ALA A 94 -10.83 -12.85 -16.96
CA ALA A 94 -10.16 -11.55 -16.84
C ALA A 94 -10.38 -11.02 -15.41
N GLU A 95 -9.31 -10.53 -14.78
CA GLU A 95 -9.42 -9.89 -13.48
C GLU A 95 -10.32 -8.65 -13.59
N ASN A 96 -11.42 -8.68 -12.85
CA ASN A 96 -12.39 -7.61 -12.72
C ASN A 96 -12.83 -7.47 -11.24
N GLU A 97 -13.68 -6.50 -10.94
CA GLU A 97 -14.14 -6.24 -9.57
C GLU A 97 -14.80 -7.46 -8.92
N SER A 98 -15.56 -8.27 -9.67
CA SER A 98 -16.15 -9.51 -9.15
C SER A 98 -15.14 -10.63 -8.84
N SER A 99 -13.98 -10.62 -9.48
CA SER A 99 -12.91 -11.61 -9.21
C SER A 99 -12.09 -11.28 -7.96
N HIS A 100 -12.11 -10.04 -7.45
CA HIS A 100 -11.33 -9.63 -6.28
C HIS A 100 -11.86 -10.22 -4.97
N SER A 101 -13.19 -10.23 -4.77
CA SER A 101 -13.80 -10.92 -3.63
C SER A 101 -13.42 -12.40 -3.61
N LEU A 102 -13.19 -12.98 -4.80
CA LEU A 102 -12.72 -14.33 -4.92
C LEU A 102 -11.23 -14.51 -4.67
N HIS A 103 -10.40 -13.61 -5.17
CA HIS A 103 -8.99 -13.67 -4.82
C HIS A 103 -8.81 -13.57 -3.30
N ALA A 104 -9.58 -12.70 -2.64
CA ALA A 104 -9.64 -12.64 -1.19
C ALA A 104 -10.09 -13.98 -0.59
N ALA A 105 -11.12 -14.64 -1.13
CA ALA A 105 -11.55 -15.96 -0.67
C ALA A 105 -10.53 -17.11 -0.94
N LEU A 106 -9.69 -16.99 -1.98
CA LEU A 106 -8.59 -17.93 -2.24
C LEU A 106 -7.35 -17.65 -1.40
N SER A 107 -7.18 -16.41 -0.91
CA SER A 107 -6.03 -16.00 -0.10
C SER A 107 -6.33 -16.07 1.40
N HIS A 108 -7.57 -15.81 1.80
CA HIS A 108 -8.07 -15.90 3.17
C HIS A 108 -8.91 -17.15 3.33
N PHE A 109 -8.41 -18.09 4.13
CA PHE A 109 -9.10 -19.33 4.42
C PHE A 109 -9.72 -19.26 5.82
N SER A 110 -10.96 -19.74 5.98
CA SER A 110 -11.55 -19.93 7.30
C SER A 110 -10.85 -21.08 8.03
N ASP A 111 -10.68 -20.97 9.34
CA ASP A 111 -10.09 -22.02 10.19
C ASP A 111 -10.86 -23.36 10.14
N GLU A 112 -12.08 -23.37 9.60
CA GLU A 112 -12.96 -24.55 9.53
C GLU A 112 -12.63 -25.55 8.40
N ILE A 113 -11.86 -25.17 7.36
CA ILE A 113 -11.56 -26.04 6.20
C ILE A 113 -10.07 -26.03 5.85
N GLU A 114 -9.49 -27.22 5.63
CA GLU A 114 -8.09 -27.39 5.20
C GLU A 114 -7.80 -26.70 3.86
N LYS A 115 -6.61 -26.10 3.72
CA LYS A 115 -6.20 -25.36 2.51
C LYS A 115 -5.83 -26.33 1.37
N PRO A 116 -6.51 -26.30 0.21
CA PRO A 116 -6.17 -27.12 -0.94
C PRO A 116 -4.93 -26.59 -1.65
N TYR A 117 -4.24 -27.51 -2.33
CA TYR A 117 -3.29 -27.19 -3.38
C TYR A 117 -4.05 -26.71 -4.64
N ILE A 118 -3.69 -25.54 -5.17
CA ILE A 118 -4.43 -24.89 -6.25
C ILE A 118 -3.57 -24.85 -7.52
N LEU A 119 -4.04 -25.52 -8.57
CA LEU A 119 -3.47 -25.44 -9.92
C LEU A 119 -4.36 -24.55 -10.79
N ALA A 120 -3.77 -23.56 -11.46
CA ALA A 120 -4.55 -22.59 -12.23
C ALA A 120 -3.89 -22.26 -13.56
N SER A 121 -4.71 -22.19 -14.61
CA SER A 121 -4.29 -21.69 -15.92
C SER A 121 -3.99 -20.19 -15.86
N VAL A 122 -2.79 -19.75 -16.24
CA VAL A 122 -2.58 -18.35 -16.65
C VAL A 122 -3.06 -18.20 -18.10
N GLY A 123 -4.07 -17.37 -18.32
CA GLY A 123 -4.76 -17.26 -19.61
C GLY A 123 -3.91 -16.70 -20.76
N HIS A 124 -4.48 -16.73 -21.97
CA HIS A 124 -3.82 -16.39 -23.23
C HIS A 124 -3.88 -14.90 -23.66
N ASP A 125 -4.39 -13.98 -22.84
CA ASP A 125 -4.66 -12.60 -23.27
C ASP A 125 -3.41 -11.71 -23.24
N PHE A 126 -2.50 -11.90 -24.21
CA PHE A 126 -1.52 -10.91 -24.70
C PHE A 126 -0.89 -9.96 -23.64
N GLY A 127 -0.40 -10.52 -22.52
CA GLY A 127 0.31 -9.77 -21.47
C GLY A 127 -0.45 -9.59 -20.14
N ARG A 128 -1.68 -10.12 -20.03
CA ARG A 128 -2.42 -10.20 -18.76
C ARG A 128 -2.39 -11.61 -18.16
N GLN A 129 -2.07 -11.71 -16.88
CA GLN A 129 -2.41 -12.92 -16.12
C GLN A 129 -3.91 -12.94 -15.87
N ARG A 130 -4.57 -14.07 -16.17
CA ARG A 130 -5.97 -14.27 -15.81
C ARG A 130 -6.08 -14.95 -14.45
N PHE A 131 -7.12 -14.61 -13.70
CA PHE A 131 -7.45 -15.24 -12.42
C PHE A 131 -7.95 -16.68 -12.62
N PRO A 132 -7.52 -17.69 -11.84
CA PRO A 132 -6.76 -17.62 -10.58
C PRO A 132 -5.23 -17.70 -10.71
N GLY A 133 -4.68 -17.76 -11.92
CA GLY A 133 -3.22 -17.91 -12.14
C GLY A 133 -2.36 -16.73 -11.67
N SER A 134 -2.98 -15.60 -11.31
CA SER A 134 -2.38 -14.44 -10.66
C SER A 134 -2.37 -14.52 -9.12
N SER A 135 -3.08 -15.49 -8.52
CA SER A 135 -3.20 -15.61 -7.06
C SER A 135 -1.91 -16.09 -6.41
N ALA A 136 -1.54 -15.50 -5.27
CA ALA A 136 -0.40 -15.93 -4.43
C ALA A 136 -0.38 -17.43 -4.15
N GLU A 137 -1.59 -17.95 -3.92
CA GLU A 137 -1.85 -19.29 -3.40
C GLU A 137 -2.00 -20.33 -4.51
N ALA A 138 -2.01 -19.89 -5.78
CA ALA A 138 -2.11 -20.76 -6.93
C ALA A 138 -0.74 -20.96 -7.57
N ILE A 139 -0.57 -22.13 -8.15
CA ILE A 139 0.47 -22.41 -9.14
C ILE A 139 -0.09 -22.09 -10.51
N GLY A 140 0.52 -21.12 -11.18
CA GLY A 140 0.20 -20.78 -12.55
C GLY A 140 0.81 -21.78 -13.53
N VAL A 141 -0.04 -22.29 -14.39
CA VAL A 141 0.27 -23.14 -15.54
C VAL A 141 0.10 -22.31 -16.80
N ALA A 142 1.20 -22.08 -17.52
CA ALA A 142 1.21 -21.38 -18.79
C ALA A 142 1.43 -22.33 -19.95
N LEU A 143 0.98 -21.93 -21.15
CA LEU A 143 1.36 -22.63 -22.36
C LEU A 143 2.55 -21.96 -23.06
N LEU A 144 3.46 -22.77 -23.57
CA LEU A 144 4.44 -22.41 -24.57
C LEU A 144 3.82 -22.64 -25.95
N LEU A 145 3.53 -21.55 -26.64
CA LEU A 145 3.02 -21.59 -28.01
C LEU A 145 4.14 -22.00 -28.99
N LYS A 146 3.76 -22.41 -30.21
CA LYS A 146 4.70 -22.84 -31.26
C LYS A 146 5.77 -21.80 -31.62
N ASN A 147 5.49 -20.52 -31.43
CA ASN A 147 6.41 -19.40 -31.66
C ASN A 147 7.34 -19.12 -30.46
N ASN A 148 7.44 -20.04 -29.49
CA ASN A 148 8.19 -19.91 -28.24
C ASN A 148 7.72 -18.77 -27.32
N THR A 149 6.51 -18.24 -27.52
CA THR A 149 5.93 -17.27 -26.59
C THR A 149 5.19 -17.98 -25.47
N THR A 150 5.19 -17.36 -24.29
CA THR A 150 4.42 -17.80 -23.13
C THR A 150 3.38 -16.73 -22.81
N PRO A 151 2.15 -16.85 -23.34
CA PRO A 151 1.07 -15.92 -23.06
C PRO A 151 0.82 -15.79 -21.55
N GLY A 152 0.46 -14.59 -21.11
CA GLY A 152 0.14 -14.35 -19.70
C GLY A 152 1.33 -14.15 -18.77
N LYS A 153 2.58 -14.04 -19.27
CA LYS A 153 3.63 -13.39 -18.45
C LYS A 153 3.31 -11.91 -18.28
N THR A 154 3.49 -11.39 -17.07
CA THR A 154 3.40 -9.94 -16.83
C THR A 154 4.53 -9.25 -17.61
N PRO A 155 4.39 -7.96 -17.99
CA PRO A 155 5.44 -7.25 -18.72
C PRO A 155 6.81 -7.24 -18.03
N ALA A 156 6.84 -7.37 -16.70
CA ALA A 156 8.06 -7.50 -15.90
C ALA A 156 8.61 -8.94 -15.79
N GLY A 157 7.99 -9.93 -16.45
CA GLY A 157 8.38 -11.34 -16.41
C GLY A 157 7.99 -12.11 -15.15
N ASN A 158 7.54 -11.42 -14.10
CA ASN A 158 7.41 -11.93 -12.73
C ASN A 158 5.97 -12.39 -12.39
N GLY A 159 5.39 -13.21 -13.24
CA GLY A 159 4.09 -13.83 -12.97
C GLY A 159 4.18 -15.03 -12.04
N ASN A 160 3.09 -15.42 -11.37
CA ASN A 160 3.00 -16.69 -10.61
C ASN A 160 2.98 -17.93 -11.54
N ILE A 161 3.88 -18.02 -12.52
CA ILE A 161 3.97 -19.13 -13.47
C ILE A 161 5.09 -20.06 -13.03
N GLU A 162 4.73 -21.27 -12.62
CA GLU A 162 5.70 -22.29 -12.20
C GLU A 162 5.75 -23.45 -13.20
N PHE A 163 4.70 -23.65 -13.99
CA PHE A 163 4.65 -24.67 -15.03
C PHE A 163 4.49 -24.04 -16.41
N ILE A 164 5.34 -24.47 -17.35
CA ILE A 164 5.25 -24.08 -18.75
C ILE A 164 5.12 -25.35 -19.61
N VAL A 165 3.96 -25.49 -20.24
CA VAL A 165 3.54 -26.69 -20.99
C VAL A 165 3.44 -26.35 -22.48
N ARG A 166 3.96 -27.16 -23.40
CA ARG A 166 3.73 -26.90 -24.84
C ARG A 166 2.24 -26.99 -25.21
N GLU A 167 1.74 -26.13 -26.07
CA GLU A 167 0.38 -26.25 -26.61
C GLU A 167 0.29 -27.41 -27.63
N PHE A 168 -0.67 -28.31 -27.44
CA PHE A 168 -0.93 -29.43 -28.35
C PHE A 168 -2.40 -29.93 -28.28
N ASP A 169 -2.79 -30.83 -29.18
CA ASP A 169 -4.11 -31.48 -29.23
C ASP A 169 -4.15 -32.76 -28.36
N TYR A 170 -4.97 -32.75 -27.30
CA TYR A 170 -5.13 -33.87 -26.39
C TYR A 170 -6.26 -34.78 -26.88
N PRO A 171 -6.05 -36.10 -27.02
CA PRO A 171 -7.08 -37.01 -27.50
C PRO A 171 -8.23 -37.09 -26.49
N THR A 172 -9.46 -37.00 -26.97
CA THR A 172 -10.67 -37.05 -26.15
C THR A 172 -11.85 -37.61 -26.94
N ARG A 173 -13.04 -37.61 -26.36
CA ARG A 173 -14.30 -37.96 -27.01
C ARG A 173 -15.30 -36.83 -26.86
N ASN A 174 -16.14 -36.64 -27.86
CA ASN A 174 -17.23 -35.68 -27.84
C ASN A 174 -18.50 -36.27 -27.19
N ASN A 175 -19.59 -35.49 -27.17
CA ASN A 175 -20.87 -35.89 -26.58
C ASN A 175 -21.51 -37.12 -27.24
N THR A 176 -21.10 -37.49 -28.46
CA THR A 176 -21.59 -38.68 -29.18
C THR A 176 -20.64 -39.89 -29.03
N GLY A 177 -19.57 -39.77 -28.22
CA GLY A 177 -18.57 -40.80 -28.01
C GLY A 177 -17.53 -40.95 -29.14
N ALA A 178 -17.60 -40.10 -30.18
CA ALA A 178 -16.66 -40.12 -31.29
C ALA A 178 -15.30 -39.51 -30.89
N SER A 179 -14.24 -39.94 -31.57
CA SER A 179 -12.88 -39.41 -31.37
C SER A 179 -12.86 -37.90 -31.64
N ASP A 180 -12.25 -37.16 -30.72
CA ASP A 180 -12.13 -35.70 -30.77
C ASP A 180 -10.79 -35.29 -30.13
N SER A 181 -10.49 -33.98 -30.11
CA SER A 181 -9.37 -33.42 -29.35
C SER A 181 -9.81 -32.22 -28.49
N ILE A 182 -9.02 -31.95 -27.46
CA ILE A 182 -9.08 -30.75 -26.64
C ILE A 182 -7.70 -30.13 -26.56
N LYS A 183 -7.56 -28.82 -26.71
CA LYS A 183 -6.29 -28.08 -26.63
C LYS A 183 -6.38 -26.96 -25.62
N GLY A 184 -5.24 -26.37 -25.28
CA GLY A 184 -5.17 -25.19 -24.42
C GLY A 184 -4.92 -25.51 -22.94
N THR A 185 -4.92 -24.46 -22.13
CA THR A 185 -4.59 -24.55 -20.70
C THR A 185 -5.54 -25.41 -19.90
N SER A 186 -6.81 -25.53 -20.30
CA SER A 186 -7.79 -26.40 -19.63
C SER A 186 -7.32 -27.84 -19.56
N ALA A 187 -6.78 -28.38 -20.66
CA ALA A 187 -6.30 -29.76 -20.71
C ALA A 187 -5.00 -29.93 -19.90
N ALA A 188 -4.10 -28.95 -19.95
CA ALA A 188 -2.85 -28.94 -19.18
C ALA A 188 -3.09 -28.93 -17.66
N VAL A 189 -3.99 -28.07 -17.18
CA VAL A 189 -4.33 -27.95 -15.74
C VAL A 189 -4.97 -29.22 -15.21
N VAL A 190 -5.94 -29.78 -15.95
CA VAL A 190 -6.61 -31.04 -15.57
C VAL A 190 -5.62 -32.19 -15.52
N TYR A 191 -4.69 -32.26 -16.47
CA TYR A 191 -3.62 -33.26 -16.45
C TYR A 191 -2.71 -33.12 -15.22
N LEU A 192 -2.21 -31.90 -14.96
CA LEU A 192 -1.37 -31.62 -13.81
C LEU A 192 -2.08 -31.89 -12.47
N ALA A 193 -3.40 -31.76 -12.41
CA ALA A 193 -4.18 -32.13 -11.24
C ALA A 193 -4.18 -33.64 -10.96
N GLY A 194 -4.25 -34.47 -12.01
CA GLY A 194 -4.07 -35.92 -11.88
C GLY A 194 -2.64 -36.29 -11.46
N LEU A 195 -1.63 -35.59 -11.98
CA LEU A 195 -0.24 -35.75 -11.55
C LEU A 195 -0.06 -35.41 -10.06
N ALA A 196 -0.64 -34.29 -9.61
CA ALA A 196 -0.62 -33.88 -8.22
C ALA A 196 -1.35 -34.88 -7.31
N ALA A 197 -2.46 -35.48 -7.78
CA ALA A 197 -3.16 -36.53 -7.05
C ALA A 197 -2.26 -37.77 -6.85
N ASN A 198 -1.62 -38.24 -7.92
CA ASN A 198 -0.67 -39.36 -7.85
C ASN A 198 0.50 -39.10 -6.90
N LEU A 199 1.07 -37.89 -6.97
CA LEU A 199 2.15 -37.48 -6.06
C LEU A 199 1.68 -37.44 -4.62
N ARG A 200 0.48 -36.90 -4.35
CA ARG A 200 -0.10 -36.87 -3.02
C ARG A 200 -0.28 -38.28 -2.45
N ASP A 201 -0.81 -39.21 -3.24
CA ASP A 201 -1.00 -40.60 -2.79
C ASP A 201 0.33 -41.27 -2.46
N PHE A 202 1.38 -40.97 -3.24
CA PHE A 202 2.73 -41.40 -2.93
C PHE A 202 3.25 -40.81 -1.61
N LEU A 203 3.04 -39.50 -1.38
CA LEU A 203 3.45 -38.82 -0.14
C LEU A 203 2.73 -39.38 1.08
N ILE A 204 1.43 -39.70 0.97
CA ILE A 204 0.65 -40.35 2.04
C ILE A 204 1.24 -41.72 2.40
N LYS A 205 1.47 -42.58 1.40
CA LYS A 205 2.10 -43.90 1.61
C LYS A 205 3.49 -43.78 2.23
N SER A 206 4.16 -42.65 2.01
CA SER A 206 5.50 -42.34 2.53
C SER A 206 5.47 -41.62 3.88
N GLY A 207 4.30 -41.43 4.51
CA GLY A 207 4.18 -40.88 5.87
C GLY A 207 3.93 -39.36 5.96
N HIS A 208 3.57 -38.68 4.87
CA HIS A 208 3.24 -37.25 4.84
C HIS A 208 1.76 -36.99 4.51
N PRO A 209 0.82 -37.33 5.41
CA PRO A 209 -0.59 -37.18 5.11
C PRO A 209 -1.02 -35.70 5.11
N HIS A 210 -1.65 -35.26 4.02
CA HIS A 210 -2.37 -33.97 3.89
C HIS A 210 -1.53 -32.68 3.91
N ASP A 211 -0.21 -32.74 3.68
CA ASP A 211 0.59 -31.53 3.61
C ASP A 211 0.64 -30.91 2.20
N ARG A 212 0.03 -29.74 2.06
CA ARG A 212 0.03 -28.94 0.83
C ARG A 212 1.43 -28.52 0.38
N LEU A 213 2.32 -28.16 1.31
CA LEU A 213 3.66 -27.65 0.98
C LEU A 213 4.56 -28.76 0.44
N ALA A 214 4.46 -29.96 1.01
CA ALA A 214 5.11 -31.16 0.45
C ALA A 214 4.63 -31.44 -0.98
N LEU A 215 3.31 -31.38 -1.21
CA LEU A 215 2.76 -31.54 -2.56
C LEU A 215 3.28 -30.45 -3.52
N HIS A 216 3.37 -29.19 -3.07
CA HIS A 216 3.90 -28.09 -3.87
C HIS A 216 5.38 -28.30 -4.22
N ALA A 217 6.22 -28.65 -3.24
CA ALA A 217 7.63 -28.92 -3.45
C ALA A 217 7.83 -30.09 -4.44
N GLY A 218 7.11 -31.19 -4.25
CA GLY A 218 7.17 -32.33 -5.17
C GLY A 218 6.68 -31.98 -6.59
N MET A 219 5.70 -31.08 -6.72
CA MET A 219 5.25 -30.62 -8.03
C MET A 219 6.31 -29.73 -8.71
N ILE A 220 6.97 -28.81 -8.01
CA ILE A 220 8.09 -28.02 -8.56
C ILE A 220 9.21 -28.93 -9.04
N TYR A 221 9.53 -29.97 -8.26
CA TYR A 221 10.52 -30.99 -8.65
C TYR A 221 10.17 -31.62 -10.00
N LEU A 222 8.89 -31.99 -10.20
CA LEU A 222 8.43 -32.55 -11.47
C LEU A 222 8.41 -31.49 -12.59
N GLY A 223 8.13 -30.23 -12.28
CA GLY A 223 8.00 -29.14 -13.25
C GLY A 223 9.18 -29.01 -14.21
N GLU A 224 10.42 -29.09 -13.73
CA GLU A 224 11.62 -29.01 -14.58
C GLU A 224 11.77 -30.21 -15.50
N ALA A 225 11.51 -31.43 -15.00
CA ALA A 225 11.63 -32.65 -15.80
C ALA A 225 10.68 -32.68 -17.01
N TYR A 226 9.61 -31.88 -16.95
CA TYR A 226 8.58 -31.71 -17.97
C TYR A 226 8.55 -30.29 -18.59
N GLN A 227 9.48 -29.41 -18.22
CA GLN A 227 9.47 -28.02 -18.66
C GLN A 227 9.71 -27.94 -20.17
N GLY A 228 8.76 -27.36 -20.90
CA GLY A 228 8.86 -27.24 -22.35
C GLY A 228 8.88 -28.57 -23.09
N LEU A 229 8.47 -29.67 -22.46
CA LEU A 229 8.25 -30.97 -23.11
C LEU A 229 6.79 -31.13 -23.55
N TYR A 230 6.57 -32.12 -24.41
CA TYR A 230 5.23 -32.63 -24.69
C TYR A 230 4.79 -33.49 -23.50
N LEU A 231 3.71 -33.11 -22.81
CA LEU A 231 3.17 -33.89 -21.67
C LEU A 231 2.78 -35.34 -22.04
N PHE A 232 2.68 -35.65 -23.34
CA PHE A 232 2.30 -36.97 -23.86
C PHE A 232 3.41 -37.76 -24.56
N GLU A 233 4.64 -37.28 -24.56
CA GLU A 233 5.72 -38.25 -24.64
C GLU A 233 5.63 -39.08 -23.36
N ASN A 234 5.32 -40.39 -23.47
CA ASN A 234 5.19 -41.36 -22.37
C ASN A 234 6.48 -41.43 -21.54
N LYS A 235 6.78 -40.35 -20.81
CA LYS A 235 7.87 -40.26 -19.89
C LYS A 235 7.29 -40.74 -18.57
N PRO A 236 7.63 -41.96 -18.13
CA PRO A 236 7.15 -42.46 -16.85
C PRO A 236 7.52 -41.44 -15.76
N LEU A 237 6.68 -41.35 -14.73
CA LEU A 237 7.01 -40.61 -13.52
C LEU A 237 8.46 -40.93 -13.10
N PRO A 238 9.29 -39.92 -12.77
CA PRO A 238 10.63 -40.17 -12.29
C PRO A 238 10.60 -41.19 -11.16
N GLN A 239 11.34 -42.29 -11.31
CA GLN A 239 11.47 -43.33 -10.29
C GLN A 239 12.87 -43.28 -9.68
N PRO A 240 13.02 -43.37 -8.35
CA PRO A 240 11.94 -43.35 -7.34
C PRO A 240 11.22 -42.00 -7.30
N MET A 241 9.98 -41.94 -6.83
CA MET A 241 9.29 -40.67 -6.60
C MET A 241 9.98 -39.86 -5.49
N PRO A 242 9.94 -38.51 -5.53
CA PRO A 242 10.62 -37.69 -4.54
C PRO A 242 10.00 -37.85 -3.15
N GLN A 243 10.85 -37.97 -2.13
CA GLN A 243 10.45 -37.82 -0.73
C GLN A 243 10.40 -36.33 -0.38
N CYS A 244 9.58 -35.96 0.61
CA CYS A 244 9.49 -34.60 1.12
C CYS A 244 9.91 -34.55 2.57
N TRP A 245 10.45 -33.43 3.00
CA TRP A 245 10.81 -33.20 4.39
C TRP A 245 10.55 -31.76 4.75
N ASP A 246 10.35 -31.54 6.05
CA ASP A 246 10.13 -30.23 6.61
C ASP A 246 11.28 -29.80 7.49
N LEU A 247 11.72 -28.59 7.23
CA LEU A 247 12.47 -27.81 8.18
C LEU A 247 11.51 -26.83 8.85
N ASN A 248 10.95 -27.25 9.98
CA ASN A 248 10.22 -26.35 10.86
C ASN A 248 11.23 -25.39 11.48
N VAL A 249 11.05 -24.11 11.20
CA VAL A 249 11.84 -23.05 11.82
C VAL A 249 10.90 -22.23 12.68
N GLU A 250 11.41 -21.59 13.73
CA GLU A 250 10.63 -20.53 14.36
C GLU A 250 10.33 -19.45 13.30
N ARG A 251 9.22 -18.70 13.42
CA ARG A 251 8.96 -17.55 12.54
C ARG A 251 10.22 -16.71 12.47
N SER A 252 10.80 -16.58 11.28
CA SER A 252 12.14 -16.06 11.07
C SER A 252 12.17 -15.08 9.91
N THR A 253 13.15 -14.18 9.95
CA THR A 253 13.49 -13.28 8.83
C THR A 253 14.66 -13.79 8.01
N ARG A 254 15.52 -14.61 8.62
CA ARG A 254 16.64 -15.26 7.96
C ARG A 254 16.97 -16.59 8.61
N VAL A 255 17.33 -17.58 7.80
CA VAL A 255 17.83 -18.87 8.25
C VAL A 255 18.96 -19.28 7.30
N GLU A 256 20.05 -19.75 7.87
CA GLU A 256 21.10 -20.45 7.15
C GLU A 256 21.07 -21.91 7.60
N THR A 257 21.08 -22.81 6.63
CA THR A 257 21.08 -24.25 6.86
C THR A 257 22.00 -24.94 5.86
N ALA A 258 22.59 -26.04 6.28
CA ALA A 258 23.36 -26.91 5.42
C ALA A 258 22.49 -28.12 5.03
N LEU A 259 22.38 -28.37 3.72
CA LEU A 259 21.80 -29.60 3.19
C LEU A 259 22.96 -30.53 2.82
N THR A 260 23.02 -31.69 3.45
CA THR A 260 24.05 -32.69 3.19
C THR A 260 23.49 -33.83 2.36
N LEU A 261 24.15 -34.10 1.24
CA LEU A 261 23.84 -35.17 0.29
C LEU A 261 24.83 -36.34 0.43
N PRO A 262 24.35 -37.60 0.53
CA PRO A 262 25.21 -38.78 0.57
C PRO A 262 26.05 -38.96 -0.70
N SER A 263 27.25 -39.57 -0.54
CA SER A 263 28.30 -39.64 -1.58
C SER A 263 28.01 -40.44 -2.87
N THR A 264 26.83 -41.05 -3.02
CA THR A 264 26.51 -41.99 -4.11
C THR A 264 25.67 -41.40 -5.24
N ASP A 265 25.16 -40.17 -5.09
CA ASP A 265 24.10 -39.68 -5.96
C ASP A 265 24.60 -38.52 -6.85
N THR A 266 24.88 -38.81 -8.13
CA THR A 266 25.16 -37.78 -9.14
C THR A 266 23.85 -37.34 -9.81
N GLY A 267 23.61 -36.03 -9.95
CA GLY A 267 22.41 -35.51 -10.63
C GLY A 267 21.15 -35.43 -9.75
N VAL A 268 21.31 -35.43 -8.43
CA VAL A 268 20.26 -35.12 -7.45
C VAL A 268 19.61 -33.77 -7.75
N LYS A 269 18.29 -33.73 -7.65
CA LYS A 269 17.50 -32.50 -7.73
C LYS A 269 16.81 -32.25 -6.40
N ILE A 270 16.78 -30.99 -5.99
CA ILE A 270 16.17 -30.55 -4.74
C ILE A 270 15.27 -29.36 -5.06
N SER A 271 13.98 -29.50 -4.83
CA SER A 271 13.06 -28.36 -4.84
C SER A 271 12.79 -27.90 -3.41
N LEU A 272 12.56 -26.61 -3.23
CA LEU A 272 12.28 -25.98 -1.94
C LEU A 272 11.08 -25.05 -2.08
N VAL A 273 10.25 -25.02 -1.05
CA VAL A 273 9.11 -24.12 -0.89
C VAL A 273 9.16 -23.54 0.52
N ALA A 274 9.29 -22.22 0.61
CA ALA A 274 9.14 -21.50 1.86
C ALA A 274 7.66 -21.18 2.11
N SER A 275 7.23 -21.29 3.37
CA SER A 275 5.91 -20.88 3.81
C SER A 275 5.95 -19.96 5.00
N PHE A 276 4.88 -19.21 5.18
CA PHE A 276 4.61 -18.35 6.32
C PHE A 276 3.16 -18.48 6.72
N GLN A 277 2.87 -18.81 7.98
CA GLN A 277 1.53 -18.99 8.54
C GLN A 277 0.65 -19.93 7.68
N GLY A 278 1.26 -21.02 7.21
CA GLY A 278 0.60 -22.03 6.38
C GLY A 278 0.24 -21.57 4.96
N SER A 279 0.80 -20.46 4.48
CA SER A 279 0.70 -19.96 3.10
C SER A 279 2.07 -19.90 2.45
N ILE A 280 2.16 -20.00 1.12
CA ILE A 280 3.47 -19.96 0.44
C ILE A 280 4.07 -18.55 0.61
N ALA A 281 5.30 -18.48 1.11
CA ALA A 281 5.98 -17.23 1.39
C ALA A 281 6.60 -16.65 0.12
N ARG A 282 5.75 -16.15 -0.79
CA ARG A 282 6.17 -15.66 -2.13
C ARG A 282 7.19 -14.52 -2.09
N THR A 283 7.27 -13.79 -0.98
CA THR A 283 8.24 -12.70 -0.78
C THR A 283 9.59 -13.19 -0.23
N THR A 284 9.67 -14.46 0.18
CA THR A 284 10.91 -15.07 0.70
C THR A 284 11.83 -15.42 -0.46
N ARG A 285 13.06 -14.93 -0.38
CA ARG A 285 14.16 -15.30 -1.26
C ARG A 285 14.86 -16.52 -0.68
N LEU A 286 14.99 -17.55 -1.51
CA LEU A 286 15.79 -18.73 -1.21
C LEU A 286 17.08 -18.66 -2.03
N THR A 287 18.23 -18.86 -1.42
CA THR A 287 19.53 -18.87 -2.10
C THR A 287 20.28 -20.12 -1.72
N ALA A 288 20.64 -20.94 -2.70
CA ALA A 288 21.56 -22.05 -2.50
C ALA A 288 22.97 -21.68 -2.96
N ILE A 289 23.97 -22.14 -2.23
CA ILE A 289 25.39 -22.03 -2.54
C ILE A 289 25.89 -23.46 -2.75
N VAL A 290 26.25 -23.76 -4.00
CA VAL A 290 26.66 -25.09 -4.46
C VAL A 290 28.05 -24.95 -5.08
N ASP A 291 29.08 -25.58 -4.50
CA ASP A 291 30.49 -25.45 -4.95
C ASP A 291 30.94 -23.97 -5.16
N GLY A 292 30.47 -23.06 -4.30
CA GLY A 292 30.76 -21.62 -4.38
C GLY A 292 29.91 -20.82 -5.38
N GLN A 293 29.04 -21.47 -6.16
CA GLN A 293 28.09 -20.81 -7.06
C GLN A 293 26.76 -20.52 -6.36
N LYS A 294 26.20 -19.32 -6.55
CA LYS A 294 24.90 -18.93 -6.01
C LYS A 294 23.77 -19.26 -7.00
N ILE A 295 22.76 -19.97 -6.54
CA ILE A 295 21.49 -20.23 -7.23
C ILE A 295 20.40 -19.53 -6.42
N ILE A 296 19.72 -18.56 -7.02
CA ILE A 296 18.69 -17.76 -6.36
C ILE A 296 17.32 -18.24 -6.85
N GLY A 297 16.47 -18.55 -5.88
CA GLY A 297 15.06 -18.88 -6.08
C GLY A 297 14.20 -17.64 -6.04
N GLU A 298 13.05 -17.72 -6.68
CA GLU A 298 12.07 -16.64 -6.79
C GLU A 298 10.71 -17.09 -6.24
N ASN A 299 9.86 -16.15 -5.85
CA ASN A 299 8.48 -16.44 -5.42
C ASN A 299 8.36 -17.49 -4.29
N GLY A 300 9.30 -17.47 -3.33
CA GLY A 300 9.30 -18.43 -2.22
C GLY A 300 9.69 -19.84 -2.61
N THR A 301 10.19 -20.06 -3.83
CA THR A 301 10.53 -21.39 -4.34
C THR A 301 11.94 -21.41 -4.93
N LEU A 302 12.59 -22.57 -4.88
CA LEU A 302 13.93 -22.77 -5.44
C LEU A 302 14.04 -24.19 -5.97
N LEU A 303 14.68 -24.35 -7.12
CA LEU A 303 15.08 -25.64 -7.65
C LEU A 303 16.59 -25.67 -7.82
N ILE A 304 17.21 -26.74 -7.31
CA ILE A 304 18.63 -26.99 -7.37
C ILE A 304 18.82 -28.25 -8.20
N SER A 305 19.64 -28.17 -9.25
CA SER A 305 20.12 -29.34 -10.00
C SER A 305 21.61 -29.52 -9.74
N THR A 306 21.98 -30.69 -9.24
CA THR A 306 23.36 -31.04 -8.92
C THR A 306 24.14 -31.64 -10.11
N GLU A 307 23.56 -31.64 -11.32
CA GLU A 307 24.24 -32.05 -12.56
C GLU A 307 25.55 -31.27 -12.83
N ARG A 308 25.74 -30.12 -12.17
CA ARG A 308 26.93 -29.26 -12.26
C ARG A 308 27.95 -29.47 -11.13
N LEU A 309 27.71 -30.41 -10.21
CA LEU A 309 28.67 -30.71 -9.13
C LEU A 309 29.95 -31.31 -9.69
N SER A 310 31.08 -30.79 -9.18
CA SER A 310 32.39 -30.90 -9.83
C SER A 310 33.15 -32.21 -9.55
N HIS A 311 32.65 -33.08 -8.65
CA HIS A 311 33.37 -34.25 -8.15
C HIS A 311 32.42 -35.27 -7.51
N THR A 312 32.85 -36.53 -7.38
CA THR A 312 32.12 -37.60 -6.68
C THR A 312 32.44 -37.56 -5.19
N GLY A 313 31.45 -37.34 -4.31
CA GLY A 313 31.64 -37.28 -2.85
C GLY A 313 30.41 -36.79 -2.08
N GLU A 314 30.50 -36.68 -0.76
CA GLU A 314 29.47 -36.03 0.08
C GLU A 314 29.44 -34.53 -0.25
N HIS A 315 28.24 -33.99 -0.51
CA HIS A 315 28.09 -32.58 -0.87
C HIS A 315 27.31 -31.82 0.19
N THR A 316 27.87 -30.70 0.64
CA THR A 316 27.16 -29.75 1.51
C THR A 316 26.72 -28.55 0.68
N ILE A 317 25.40 -28.37 0.58
CA ILE A 317 24.79 -27.21 -0.06
C ILE A 317 24.42 -26.22 1.04
N GLY A 318 25.00 -25.03 0.99
CA GLY A 318 24.61 -23.94 1.88
C GLY A 318 23.29 -23.36 1.39
N LEU A 319 22.25 -23.33 2.22
CA LEU A 319 20.97 -22.69 1.93
C LEU A 319 20.80 -21.48 2.84
N GLN A 320 20.42 -20.36 2.23
CA GLN A 320 20.06 -19.13 2.91
C GLN A 320 18.63 -18.75 2.50
N ALA A 321 17.73 -18.67 3.47
CA ALA A 321 16.38 -18.13 3.30
C ALA A 321 16.32 -16.73 3.91
N GLU A 322 15.78 -15.75 3.18
CA GLU A 322 15.60 -14.36 3.63
C GLU A 322 14.20 -13.86 3.26
N GLY A 323 13.47 -13.33 4.24
CA GLY A 323 12.06 -12.92 4.10
C GLY A 323 11.22 -13.41 5.27
N LEU A 324 9.90 -13.30 5.20
CA LEU A 324 9.02 -13.81 6.25
C LEU A 324 8.67 -15.28 5.98
N PHE A 325 9.12 -16.19 6.85
CA PHE A 325 8.82 -17.62 6.75
C PHE A 325 8.88 -18.31 8.12
N ASP A 326 8.18 -19.44 8.26
CA ASP A 326 8.16 -20.29 9.45
C ASP A 326 8.36 -21.77 9.14
N ARG A 327 8.44 -22.13 7.86
CA ARG A 327 8.70 -23.49 7.43
C ARG A 327 9.31 -23.50 6.04
N ILE A 328 10.24 -24.40 5.83
CA ILE A 328 10.82 -24.70 4.52
C ILE A 328 10.58 -26.18 4.26
N THR A 329 9.79 -26.47 3.22
CA THR A 329 9.54 -27.84 2.78
C THR A 329 10.38 -28.09 1.54
N PHE A 330 11.03 -29.26 1.47
CA PHE A 330 11.86 -29.61 0.32
C PHE A 330 11.54 -31.01 -0.18
N ALA A 331 11.72 -31.23 -1.50
CA ALA A 331 11.51 -32.51 -2.14
C ALA A 331 12.74 -32.96 -2.95
N SER A 332 13.11 -34.24 -2.81
CA SER A 332 14.29 -34.84 -3.45
C SER A 332 14.15 -36.36 -3.53
N GLN A 333 14.82 -36.99 -4.51
CA GLN A 333 14.96 -38.45 -4.59
C GLN A 333 16.04 -38.99 -3.64
N ALA A 334 17.04 -38.17 -3.33
CA ALA A 334 18.09 -38.50 -2.37
C ALA A 334 17.65 -38.10 -0.97
N THR A 335 18.02 -38.92 0.03
CA THR A 335 17.86 -38.57 1.44
C THR A 335 18.72 -37.36 1.77
N ILE A 336 18.11 -36.30 2.29
CA ILE A 336 18.81 -35.07 2.68
C ILE A 336 18.88 -34.99 4.19
N ALA A 337 20.08 -34.80 4.73
CA ALA A 337 20.25 -34.38 6.11
C ALA A 337 20.29 -32.84 6.16
N THR A 338 19.54 -32.25 7.09
CA THR A 338 19.50 -30.80 7.28
C THR A 338 20.11 -30.42 8.61
N ASN A 339 20.92 -29.36 8.63
CA ASN A 339 21.45 -28.78 9.85
C ASN A 339 21.31 -27.26 9.82
N ILE A 340 20.43 -26.70 10.66
CA ILE A 340 20.31 -25.24 10.80
C ILE A 340 21.60 -24.73 11.43
N THR A 341 22.36 -23.94 10.68
CA THR A 341 23.62 -23.36 11.13
C THR A 341 23.39 -22.04 11.86
N SER A 342 22.40 -21.25 11.40
CA SER A 342 21.98 -20.02 12.06
C SER A 342 20.52 -19.71 11.77
N SER A 343 19.85 -19.06 12.71
CA SER A 343 18.51 -18.50 12.50
C SER A 343 18.43 -17.11 13.11
N LEU A 344 17.67 -16.25 12.46
CA LEU A 344 17.29 -14.94 12.94
C LEU A 344 15.77 -14.93 13.11
N PRO A 345 15.27 -15.23 14.32
CA PRO A 345 13.84 -15.25 14.57
C PRO A 345 13.23 -13.87 14.33
N LEU A 346 11.96 -13.86 13.95
CA LEU A 346 11.17 -12.66 13.67
C LEU A 346 10.99 -11.83 14.94
N ILE A 347 10.70 -12.52 16.04
CA ILE A 347 10.67 -12.00 17.41
C ILE A 347 11.34 -13.01 18.33
N LYS A 348 12.10 -12.52 19.30
CA LYS A 348 12.68 -13.33 20.39
C LYS A 348 11.74 -13.34 21.59
N PRO A 349 11.83 -14.34 22.50
CA PRO A 349 10.98 -14.40 23.70
C PRO A 349 11.00 -13.13 24.57
N ASP A 350 12.13 -12.43 24.61
CA ASP A 350 12.32 -11.20 25.39
C ASP A 350 12.08 -9.91 24.59
N ASP A 351 11.67 -10.01 23.32
CA ASP A 351 11.39 -8.82 22.52
C ASP A 351 10.13 -8.11 23.05
N ASP A 352 10.20 -6.79 23.19
CA ASP A 352 9.07 -5.94 23.60
C ASP A 352 8.42 -5.32 22.36
N VAL A 353 7.25 -5.85 22.01
CA VAL A 353 6.42 -5.43 20.88
C VAL A 353 5.29 -4.53 21.39
N ILE A 354 5.35 -3.25 20.99
CA ILE A 354 4.38 -2.23 21.38
C ILE A 354 3.69 -1.68 20.13
N VAL A 355 2.35 -1.70 20.13
CA VAL A 355 1.55 -1.05 19.09
C VAL A 355 1.06 0.30 19.61
N GLY A 356 1.51 1.39 18.99
CA GLY A 356 1.04 2.74 19.31
C GLY A 356 -0.12 3.15 18.42
N ILE A 357 -1.17 3.72 18.99
CA ILE A 357 -2.41 4.07 18.28
C ILE A 357 -2.77 5.54 18.55
N SER A 358 -3.00 6.30 17.48
CA SER A 358 -3.53 7.66 17.54
C SER A 358 -5.00 7.65 17.13
N ALA A 359 -5.82 8.25 17.97
CA ALA A 359 -7.27 8.23 17.88
C ALA A 359 -7.81 9.66 17.80
N SER A 360 -7.45 10.33 16.72
CA SER A 360 -7.79 11.72 16.43
C SER A 360 -8.42 11.83 15.05
N HIS A 361 -8.60 13.06 14.58
CA HIS A 361 -8.97 13.36 13.19
C HIS A 361 -7.86 13.02 12.17
N ASP A 362 -6.67 12.61 12.63
CA ASP A 362 -5.58 12.06 11.80
C ASP A 362 -5.17 10.69 12.36
N ALA A 363 -6.11 9.74 12.39
CA ALA A 363 -5.90 8.43 13.00
C ALA A 363 -4.71 7.69 12.35
N SER A 364 -3.96 6.97 13.17
CA SER A 364 -2.76 6.25 12.71
C SER A 364 -2.36 5.16 13.69
N ALA A 365 -1.52 4.24 13.22
CA ALA A 365 -0.87 3.25 14.06
C ALA A 365 0.63 3.20 13.76
N CYS A 366 1.40 2.75 14.74
CA CYS A 366 2.80 2.36 14.56
C CYS A 366 3.12 1.09 15.35
N LEU A 367 4.16 0.39 14.91
CA LEU A 367 4.72 -0.78 15.57
C LEU A 367 6.13 -0.47 16.05
N MET A 368 6.36 -0.64 17.33
CA MET A 368 7.66 -0.58 17.98
C MET A 368 8.11 -1.98 18.38
N VAL A 369 9.37 -2.31 18.11
CA VAL A 369 10.02 -3.53 18.59
C VAL A 369 11.34 -3.14 19.26
N ASN A 370 11.50 -3.48 20.53
CA ASN A 370 12.70 -3.19 21.34
C ASN A 370 13.13 -1.71 21.29
N GLY A 371 12.17 -0.81 21.47
CA GLY A 371 12.44 0.63 21.47
C GLY A 371 12.75 1.21 20.09
N LYS A 372 12.52 0.50 18.99
CA LYS A 372 12.67 1.03 17.61
C LYS A 372 11.35 0.98 16.88
N ILE A 373 10.94 2.10 16.27
CA ILE A 373 9.78 2.15 15.38
C ILE A 373 10.13 1.42 14.09
N ARG A 374 9.35 0.39 13.74
CA ARG A 374 9.55 -0.46 12.57
C ARG A 374 8.61 -0.11 11.43
N TYR A 375 7.33 0.06 11.75
CA TYR A 375 6.29 0.38 10.78
C TYR A 375 5.33 1.41 11.35
N GLY A 376 4.64 2.13 10.46
CA GLY A 376 3.65 3.12 10.81
C GLY A 376 2.90 3.61 9.59
N ILE A 377 1.60 3.84 9.76
CA ILE A 377 0.73 4.29 8.67
C ILE A 377 -0.41 5.17 9.21
N GLN A 378 -0.78 6.20 8.45
CA GLN A 378 -2.00 6.97 8.72
C GLN A 378 -3.21 6.29 8.08
N LEU A 379 -4.33 6.26 8.79
CA LEU A 379 -5.57 5.63 8.32
C LEU A 379 -6.05 6.23 6.98
N GLU A 380 -5.88 7.54 6.79
CA GLU A 380 -6.25 8.21 5.54
C GLU A 380 -5.56 7.59 4.30
N ARG A 381 -4.34 7.07 4.44
CA ARG A 381 -3.59 6.43 3.34
C ARG A 381 -4.32 5.18 2.84
N LEU A 382 -4.98 4.47 3.75
CA LEU A 382 -5.69 3.21 3.51
C LEU A 382 -7.15 3.44 3.11
N THR A 383 -7.88 4.29 3.85
CA THR A 383 -9.32 4.54 3.58
C THR A 383 -9.56 5.49 2.41
N ARG A 384 -8.51 6.21 1.98
CA ARG A 384 -8.57 7.27 0.95
C ARG A 384 -9.44 8.47 1.35
N ILE A 385 -9.84 8.56 2.61
CA ILE A 385 -10.54 9.71 3.18
C ILE A 385 -9.50 10.59 3.86
N LYS A 386 -9.36 11.83 3.41
CA LYS A 386 -8.36 12.73 3.97
C LYS A 386 -8.75 13.18 5.39
N HIS A 387 -7.79 13.18 6.31
CA HIS A 387 -8.00 13.41 7.74
C HIS A 387 -9.05 12.44 8.30
N ASP A 388 -8.90 11.15 7.96
CA ASP A 388 -9.81 10.15 8.49
C ASP A 388 -9.51 9.88 9.97
N GLY A 389 -10.57 10.06 10.76
CA GLY A 389 -10.64 9.72 12.17
C GLY A 389 -12.05 9.26 12.56
N ARG A 390 -12.89 8.90 11.57
CA ARG A 390 -14.35 8.78 11.76
C ARG A 390 -14.77 7.54 12.54
N SER A 391 -13.86 6.62 12.82
CA SER A 391 -14.12 5.50 13.70
C SER A 391 -12.82 5.01 14.33
N ILE A 392 -12.70 5.15 15.65
CA ILE A 392 -11.62 4.56 16.44
C ILE A 392 -11.55 3.02 16.23
N LEU A 393 -12.67 2.38 15.88
CA LEU A 393 -12.77 0.94 15.55
C LEU A 393 -12.06 0.60 14.23
N ASP A 394 -11.85 1.57 13.34
CA ASP A 394 -11.13 1.38 12.07
C ASP A 394 -9.61 1.55 12.20
N SER A 395 -9.09 1.91 13.38
CA SER A 395 -7.65 1.81 13.64
C SER A 395 -7.13 0.39 13.50
N THR A 396 -8.02 -0.62 13.60
CA THR A 396 -7.72 -2.01 13.26
C THR A 396 -7.10 -2.16 11.87
N LEU A 397 -7.50 -1.36 10.89
CA LEU A 397 -6.92 -1.39 9.54
C LEU A 397 -5.45 -0.95 9.55
N ALA A 398 -5.14 0.16 10.25
CA ALA A 398 -3.77 0.66 10.38
C ALA A 398 -2.89 -0.26 11.24
N VAL A 399 -3.45 -0.85 12.30
CA VAL A 399 -2.76 -1.82 13.16
C VAL A 399 -2.49 -3.12 12.40
N ASN A 400 -3.49 -3.68 11.72
CA ASN A 400 -3.35 -4.85 10.85
C ASN A 400 -2.29 -4.61 9.77
N TYR A 401 -2.28 -3.42 9.16
CA TYR A 401 -1.26 -3.05 8.19
C TYR A 401 0.15 -3.12 8.80
N CYS A 402 0.37 -2.53 9.99
CA CYS A 402 1.68 -2.53 10.64
C CYS A 402 2.12 -3.93 11.08
N LEU A 403 1.20 -4.71 11.65
CA LEU A 403 1.47 -6.08 12.07
C LEU A 403 1.75 -6.99 10.85
N SER A 404 0.93 -6.91 9.81
CA SER A 404 1.12 -7.67 8.57
C SER A 404 2.43 -7.31 7.88
N ALA A 405 2.79 -6.03 7.81
CA ALA A 405 4.08 -5.59 7.26
C ALA A 405 5.28 -6.18 8.04
N ALA A 406 5.09 -6.44 9.34
CA ALA A 406 6.09 -7.06 10.20
C ALA A 406 5.99 -8.59 10.29
N GLY A 407 5.01 -9.25 9.64
CA GLY A 407 4.73 -10.68 9.87
C GLY A 407 4.26 -11.00 11.30
N LEU A 408 3.73 -10.02 12.03
CA LEU A 408 3.23 -10.21 13.38
C LEU A 408 1.71 -10.35 13.39
N THR A 409 1.22 -10.89 14.50
CA THR A 409 -0.19 -11.04 14.83
C THR A 409 -0.48 -10.33 16.15
N TYR A 410 -1.74 -10.23 16.52
CA TYR A 410 -2.14 -9.66 17.82
C TYR A 410 -1.56 -10.41 19.02
N ASN A 411 -1.32 -11.72 18.89
CA ASN A 411 -0.76 -12.54 19.96
C ASN A 411 0.70 -12.20 20.26
N ASP A 412 1.40 -11.58 19.31
CA ASP A 412 2.79 -11.16 19.44
C ASP A 412 2.94 -9.83 20.17
N VAL A 413 1.84 -9.10 20.41
CA VAL A 413 1.87 -7.77 21.00
C VAL A 413 1.91 -7.87 22.53
N ASN A 414 2.96 -7.29 23.12
CA ASN A 414 3.12 -7.20 24.57
C ASN A 414 2.33 -6.02 25.16
N CYS A 415 2.21 -4.92 24.41
CA CYS A 415 1.49 -3.73 24.85
C CYS A 415 0.77 -2.99 23.71
N PHE A 416 -0.48 -2.60 23.94
CA PHE A 416 -1.21 -1.64 23.13
C PHE A 416 -1.18 -0.28 23.82
N ALA A 417 -0.54 0.69 23.20
CA ALA A 417 -0.40 2.05 23.70
C ALA A 417 -1.34 2.98 22.95
N TYR A 418 -2.20 3.68 23.68
CA TYR A 418 -3.31 4.41 23.12
C TYR A 418 -3.31 5.86 23.59
N ASN A 419 -3.49 6.78 22.66
CA ASN A 419 -3.70 8.18 22.97
C ASN A 419 -5.16 8.45 23.29
N ILE A 420 -5.41 9.23 24.34
CA ILE A 420 -6.74 9.75 24.59
C ILE A 420 -6.77 11.23 24.26
N GLN A 421 -7.60 11.61 23.28
CA GLN A 421 -7.81 13.03 22.97
C GLN A 421 -8.60 13.74 24.06
N ALA A 422 -9.47 13.10 24.83
CA ALA A 422 -10.04 13.70 26.04
C ALA A 422 -10.35 12.58 27.02
N ALA A 423 -9.75 12.62 28.21
CA ALA A 423 -9.90 11.59 29.23
C ALA A 423 -10.48 12.24 30.48
N THR A 424 -11.80 12.33 30.59
CA THR A 424 -12.46 12.71 31.85
C THR A 424 -13.43 11.61 32.29
N PRO A 425 -13.72 11.52 33.59
CA PRO A 425 -14.63 10.51 34.14
C PRO A 425 -16.01 10.42 33.47
N GLU A 426 -16.53 11.52 32.92
CA GLU A 426 -17.82 11.60 32.22
C GLU A 426 -17.66 11.59 30.69
N TYR A 427 -16.41 11.62 30.20
CA TYR A 427 -16.13 11.77 28.79
C TYR A 427 -14.75 11.24 28.38
N VAL A 428 -14.75 10.13 27.65
CA VAL A 428 -13.62 9.75 26.81
C VAL A 428 -13.91 10.24 25.39
N GLY A 429 -13.24 11.31 24.94
CA GLY A 429 -13.38 11.80 23.55
C GLY A 429 -12.79 10.80 22.55
N LEU A 430 -13.11 10.80 21.26
CA LEU A 430 -14.23 11.38 20.50
C LEU A 430 -15.45 10.42 20.58
N ASN A 431 -16.01 10.30 21.79
CA ASN A 431 -17.34 9.80 22.18
C ASN A 431 -17.59 8.27 22.15
N GLN A 432 -16.75 7.51 22.87
CA GLN A 432 -16.98 6.15 23.44
C GLN A 432 -16.85 4.86 22.56
N PRO A 433 -15.81 4.69 21.71
CA PRO A 433 -15.52 3.42 21.03
C PRO A 433 -14.65 2.43 21.83
N ILE A 434 -13.84 2.88 22.79
CA ILE A 434 -13.06 1.99 23.67
C ILE A 434 -13.98 1.08 24.53
N HIS A 435 -15.26 1.44 24.63
CA HIS A 435 -16.34 0.68 25.26
C HIS A 435 -17.49 0.33 24.31
N ALA A 436 -17.36 0.57 23.00
CA ALA A 436 -18.40 0.17 22.06
C ALA A 436 -18.40 -1.37 21.94
N ALA A 437 -19.59 -1.96 21.77
CA ALA A 437 -19.77 -3.41 21.75
C ALA A 437 -18.97 -4.13 20.65
N ASP A 438 -18.46 -3.40 19.67
CA ASP A 438 -17.70 -3.85 18.50
C ASP A 438 -16.19 -3.58 18.57
N PHE A 439 -15.67 -2.92 19.62
CA PHE A 439 -14.22 -2.80 19.81
C PHE A 439 -13.63 -4.13 20.27
N THR A 440 -12.96 -4.80 19.33
CA THR A 440 -12.46 -6.17 19.52
C THR A 440 -10.94 -6.27 19.38
N LEU A 441 -10.25 -5.14 19.25
CA LEU A 441 -8.81 -5.12 18.99
C LEU A 441 -8.00 -5.63 20.18
N PHE A 442 -8.32 -5.16 21.38
CA PHE A 442 -7.74 -5.59 22.67
C PHE A 442 -8.67 -5.21 23.81
N ASP A 443 -8.45 -5.76 25.01
CA ASP A 443 -9.12 -5.28 26.23
C ASP A 443 -8.43 -4.01 26.74
N PRO A 444 -9.08 -2.84 26.65
CA PRO A 444 -8.48 -1.57 27.04
C PRO A 444 -8.27 -1.42 28.55
N PHE A 445 -8.87 -2.26 29.39
CA PHE A 445 -8.66 -2.20 30.84
C PHE A 445 -7.66 -3.24 31.34
N SER A 446 -7.08 -4.03 30.42
CA SER A 446 -6.08 -5.02 30.76
C SER A 446 -4.71 -4.39 31.09
N ALA A 447 -3.87 -5.16 31.78
CA ALA A 447 -2.47 -4.80 32.01
C ALA A 447 -1.63 -4.66 30.72
N LYS A 448 -2.13 -5.13 29.57
CA LYS A 448 -1.48 -4.93 28.25
C LYS A 448 -1.77 -3.56 27.66
N ALA A 449 -2.70 -2.78 28.21
CA ALA A 449 -3.05 -1.45 27.72
C ALA A 449 -2.27 -0.37 28.47
N VAL A 450 -1.81 0.65 27.73
CA VAL A 450 -1.25 1.89 28.30
C VAL A 450 -1.93 3.09 27.65
N PHE A 451 -2.32 4.06 28.47
CA PHE A 451 -2.89 5.32 28.02
C PHE A 451 -1.97 6.48 28.34
N ALA A 452 -1.84 7.40 27.38
CA ALA A 452 -1.02 8.60 27.52
C ALA A 452 -1.76 9.85 27.06
N SER A 453 -1.47 10.96 27.74
CA SER A 453 -2.02 12.28 27.42
C SER A 453 -1.58 12.75 26.04
N HIS A 454 -2.48 13.44 25.34
CA HIS A 454 -2.26 13.91 23.97
C HIS A 454 -0.97 14.74 23.78
N HIS A 455 -0.74 15.77 24.60
CA HIS A 455 0.49 16.58 24.51
C HIS A 455 1.73 15.80 24.91
N LEU A 456 1.62 14.88 25.87
CA LEU A 456 2.71 14.01 26.26
C LEU A 456 3.12 13.10 25.10
N CYS A 457 2.16 12.55 24.35
CA CYS A 457 2.44 11.79 23.14
C CYS A 457 3.13 12.65 22.07
N HIS A 458 2.67 13.88 21.81
CA HIS A 458 3.39 14.80 20.91
C HIS A 458 4.85 15.00 21.33
N ALA A 459 5.08 15.19 22.63
CA ALA A 459 6.42 15.39 23.18
C ALA A 459 7.31 14.15 23.01
N PHE A 460 6.81 12.97 23.38
CA PHE A 460 7.53 11.70 23.20
C PHE A 460 7.79 11.39 21.73
N ALA A 461 6.83 11.63 20.84
CA ALA A 461 6.98 11.40 19.41
C ALA A 461 8.15 12.22 18.85
N ALA A 462 8.22 13.51 19.20
CA ALA A 462 9.28 14.36 18.70
C ALA A 462 10.63 14.11 19.42
N TRP A 463 10.62 13.81 20.71
CA TRP A 463 11.83 13.40 21.43
C TRP A 463 12.47 12.16 20.79
N SER A 464 11.65 11.21 20.36
CA SER A 464 12.06 9.90 19.82
C SER A 464 12.99 9.91 18.62
N GLY A 465 13.08 11.02 17.88
CA GLY A 465 14.01 11.18 16.76
C GLY A 465 15.03 12.30 16.93
N SER A 466 15.03 12.98 18.08
CA SER A 466 15.85 14.18 18.31
C SER A 466 17.35 13.90 18.42
N LYS A 467 17.73 12.69 18.88
CA LYS A 467 19.10 12.28 19.21
C LYS A 467 19.79 13.15 20.27
N PHE A 468 19.07 14.04 20.95
CA PHE A 468 19.60 14.89 22.02
C PHE A 468 19.68 14.11 23.33
N ASN A 469 20.72 14.34 24.14
CA ASN A 469 20.85 13.69 25.45
C ASN A 469 19.96 14.31 26.53
N GLN A 470 19.71 15.61 26.41
CA GLN A 470 18.79 16.39 27.21
C GLN A 470 18.31 17.59 26.40
N GLY A 471 17.13 18.12 26.69
CA GLY A 471 16.63 19.28 25.97
C GLY A 471 15.23 19.71 26.36
N ASN A 472 14.78 20.79 25.74
CA ASN A 472 13.42 21.30 25.87
C ASN A 472 12.54 20.75 24.76
N VAL A 473 11.33 20.31 25.10
CA VAL A 473 10.30 19.95 24.13
C VAL A 473 9.13 20.91 24.28
N LEU A 474 8.86 21.68 23.23
CA LEU A 474 7.74 22.62 23.16
C LEU A 474 6.66 22.05 22.25
N VAL A 475 5.50 21.73 22.84
CA VAL A 475 4.29 21.28 22.14
C VAL A 475 3.38 22.49 21.95
N VAL A 476 3.03 22.80 20.70
CA VAL A 476 2.07 23.85 20.36
C VAL A 476 1.03 23.28 19.40
N ASP A 477 -0.23 23.29 19.82
CA ASP A 477 -1.30 22.62 19.10
C ASP A 477 -2.56 23.48 18.97
N GLY A 478 -3.53 23.03 18.17
CA GLY A 478 -4.88 23.56 18.16
C GLY A 478 -5.53 23.34 19.53
N SER A 479 -5.73 22.08 19.88
CA SER A 479 -6.12 21.69 21.22
C SER A 479 -5.65 20.27 21.47
N GLY A 480 -4.87 20.09 22.52
CA GLY A 480 -4.68 18.79 23.10
C GLY A 480 -5.92 18.33 23.85
N GLY A 481 -5.71 17.35 24.72
CA GLY A 481 -6.80 16.78 25.49
C GLY A 481 -7.13 17.46 26.79
N THR A 482 -8.26 17.01 27.36
CA THR A 482 -8.65 17.31 28.73
C THR A 482 -8.31 16.13 29.63
N VAL A 483 -7.66 16.41 30.75
CA VAL A 483 -7.47 15.48 31.88
C VAL A 483 -8.02 16.11 33.15
N VAL A 484 -8.26 15.30 34.18
CA VAL A 484 -8.61 15.78 35.52
C VAL A 484 -7.34 16.31 36.18
N GLY A 485 -7.31 17.61 36.47
CA GLY A 485 -6.16 18.26 37.10
C GLY A 485 -5.19 18.87 36.07
N ARG A 486 -3.92 19.02 36.47
CA ARG A 486 -2.88 19.70 35.68
C ARG A 486 -1.75 18.79 35.19
N GLU A 487 -1.67 17.57 35.72
CA GLU A 487 -0.62 16.60 35.42
C GLU A 487 -0.91 15.82 34.14
N ASP A 488 0.11 15.19 33.57
CA ASP A 488 -0.08 14.22 32.49
C ASP A 488 -0.60 12.88 33.01
N LEU A 489 -1.60 12.35 32.30
CA LEU A 489 -2.00 10.94 32.40
C LEU A 489 -0.98 10.07 31.65
N LEU A 490 -0.38 9.12 32.35
CA LEU A 490 0.40 8.00 31.81
C LEU A 490 0.12 6.72 32.64
N CYS A 491 -0.94 6.00 32.30
CA CYS A 491 -1.50 4.96 33.15
C CYS A 491 -1.67 3.61 32.42
N SER A 492 -1.73 2.51 33.17
CA SER A 492 -2.12 1.18 32.65
C SER A 492 -3.63 1.15 32.40
N GLY A 493 -4.13 0.11 31.72
CA GLY A 493 -5.57 -0.09 31.54
C GLY A 493 -6.33 -0.15 32.87
N GLU A 494 -5.78 -0.82 33.87
CA GLU A 494 -6.39 -0.94 35.21
C GLU A 494 -6.43 0.40 35.95
N GLU A 495 -5.32 1.15 35.91
CA GLU A 495 -5.24 2.50 36.48
C GLU A 495 -6.18 3.46 35.73
N PHE A 496 -6.35 3.29 34.42
CA PHE A 496 -7.28 4.07 33.62
C PHE A 496 -8.74 3.78 33.99
N ALA A 497 -9.10 2.52 34.22
CA ALA A 497 -10.42 2.15 34.74
C ALA A 497 -10.70 2.83 36.09
N ALA A 498 -9.72 2.81 37.00
CA ALA A 498 -9.81 3.47 38.29
C ALA A 498 -9.99 5.00 38.14
N TYR A 499 -9.23 5.62 37.23
CA TYR A 499 -9.34 7.04 36.91
C TYR A 499 -10.73 7.43 36.39
N LEU A 500 -11.30 6.64 35.47
CA LEU A 500 -12.66 6.90 34.95
C LEU A 500 -13.72 6.75 36.05
N ASN A 501 -13.58 5.78 36.94
CA ASN A 501 -14.52 5.55 38.04
C ASN A 501 -14.47 6.65 39.12
N ALA A 502 -13.37 7.41 39.23
CA ALA A 502 -13.17 8.38 40.30
C ALA A 502 -14.07 9.65 40.20
N GLY A 503 -14.63 9.96 39.03
CA GLY A 503 -15.48 11.16 38.83
C GLY A 503 -14.70 12.49 38.80
N LEU A 504 -15.23 13.55 38.18
CA LEU A 504 -14.55 14.86 38.13
C LEU A 504 -14.39 15.53 39.50
N ASN A 505 -15.19 15.14 40.51
CA ASN A 505 -15.17 15.74 41.85
C ASN A 505 -15.23 17.28 41.86
N GLY A 506 -15.99 17.87 40.91
CA GLY A 506 -16.19 19.31 40.79
C GLY A 506 -15.08 20.07 40.04
N ILE A 507 -14.06 19.39 39.52
CA ILE A 507 -13.00 20.02 38.71
C ILE A 507 -13.53 20.25 37.28
N LYS A 508 -13.39 21.48 36.78
CA LYS A 508 -13.73 21.79 35.38
C LYS A 508 -12.56 21.39 34.46
N PRO A 509 -12.78 20.56 33.44
CA PRO A 509 -11.72 20.21 32.49
C PRO A 509 -11.32 21.43 31.64
N LEU A 510 -10.02 21.57 31.38
CA LEU A 510 -9.45 22.60 30.52
C LEU A 510 -8.66 21.94 29.38
N LEU A 511 -8.65 22.57 28.21
CA LEU A 511 -7.94 22.06 27.04
C LEU A 511 -6.47 22.48 27.09
N HIS A 512 -5.56 21.54 26.89
CA HIS A 512 -4.14 21.86 26.75
C HIS A 512 -3.90 22.55 25.39
N VAL A 513 -3.15 23.65 25.36
CA VAL A 513 -2.85 24.39 24.12
C VAL A 513 -1.36 24.59 23.87
N VAL A 514 -0.59 24.76 24.94
CA VAL A 514 0.88 24.79 24.90
C VAL A 514 1.40 23.94 26.05
N SER A 515 2.43 23.13 25.83
CA SER A 515 3.15 22.46 26.92
C SER A 515 4.64 22.50 26.66
N HIS A 516 5.38 22.82 27.71
CA HIS A 516 6.84 22.85 27.72
C HIS A 516 7.33 21.79 28.69
N TYR A 517 8.18 20.91 28.17
CA TYR A 517 8.82 19.84 28.91
C TYR A 517 10.34 20.00 28.90
N SER A 518 10.99 19.53 29.95
CA SER A 518 12.38 19.09 29.89
C SER A 518 12.42 17.58 29.74
N PHE A 519 13.32 17.09 28.90
CA PHE A 519 13.60 15.67 28.69
C PHE A 519 15.08 15.41 28.90
N ASP A 520 15.38 14.24 29.44
CA ASP A 520 16.69 13.61 29.44
C ASP A 520 16.55 12.10 29.27
N GLN A 521 17.65 11.35 29.39
CA GLN A 521 17.63 9.89 29.25
C GLN A 521 16.85 9.16 30.36
N GLN A 522 16.66 9.78 31.52
CA GLN A 522 16.01 9.18 32.69
C GLN A 522 14.51 9.47 32.73
N GLY A 523 14.04 10.56 32.12
CA GLY A 523 12.62 10.89 32.14
C GLY A 523 12.26 12.20 31.45
N TYR A 524 11.05 12.64 31.78
CA TYR A 524 10.52 13.94 31.38
C TYR A 524 9.94 14.67 32.58
N GLN A 525 9.91 16.00 32.51
CA GLN A 525 9.25 16.85 33.48
C GLN A 525 8.41 17.90 32.76
N LEU A 526 7.14 18.05 33.14
CA LEU A 526 6.30 19.15 32.70
C LEU A 526 6.76 20.44 33.39
N VAL A 527 7.34 21.37 32.63
CA VAL A 527 7.85 22.65 33.14
C VAL A 527 6.73 23.69 33.16
N ASN A 528 5.95 23.77 32.08
CA ASN A 528 4.85 24.71 31.97
C ASN A 528 3.73 24.19 31.07
N ARG A 529 2.50 24.63 31.32
CA ARG A 529 1.33 24.32 30.49
C ARG A 529 0.38 25.50 30.44
N GLU A 530 -0.01 25.87 29.23
CA GLU A 530 -1.07 26.84 28.97
C GLU A 530 -2.37 26.08 28.62
N TYR A 531 -3.48 26.64 29.07
CA TYR A 531 -4.81 26.04 28.97
C TYR A 531 -5.78 26.96 28.25
N SER A 532 -6.81 26.40 27.61
CA SER A 532 -7.95 27.14 27.08
C SER A 532 -9.27 26.59 27.65
N PRO A 533 -10.22 27.46 28.02
CA PRO A 533 -11.53 27.03 28.52
C PRO A 533 -12.44 26.46 27.42
N SER A 534 -12.15 26.73 26.14
CA SER A 534 -12.91 26.27 25.00
C SER A 534 -12.04 26.22 23.74
N PHE A 535 -12.35 25.27 22.84
CA PHE A 535 -11.90 25.31 21.45
C PHE A 535 -12.99 25.98 20.59
N ASN A 536 -13.37 27.19 21.00
CA ASN A 536 -14.30 28.03 20.26
C ASN A 536 -14.00 29.51 20.55
N ILE A 537 -13.40 30.21 19.58
CA ILE A 537 -13.05 31.63 19.70
C ILE A 537 -14.25 32.53 20.09
N ARG A 538 -15.50 32.12 19.81
CA ARG A 538 -16.71 32.87 20.22
C ARG A 538 -16.96 32.78 21.73
N ASN A 539 -16.54 31.69 22.35
CA ASN A 539 -16.68 31.41 23.77
C ASN A 539 -15.42 31.79 24.58
N GLY A 540 -14.43 32.41 23.93
CA GLY A 540 -13.09 32.67 24.47
C GLY A 540 -12.15 31.49 24.26
N SER A 541 -11.04 31.75 23.56
CA SER A 541 -9.95 30.78 23.35
C SER A 541 -8.60 31.43 23.57
N PHE A 542 -7.64 30.63 24.03
CA PHE A 542 -6.23 30.99 24.22
C PHE A 542 -5.29 30.15 23.33
N SER A 543 -5.82 29.43 22.33
CA SER A 543 -5.02 28.62 21.41
C SER A 543 -4.49 29.38 20.18
N LEU A 544 -3.17 29.36 19.99
CA LEU A 544 -2.51 29.82 18.76
C LEU A 544 -2.99 29.05 17.52
N GLY A 545 -3.12 27.73 17.65
CA GLY A 545 -3.58 26.89 16.55
C GLY A 545 -5.02 27.16 16.17
N GLU A 546 -5.89 27.41 17.15
CA GLU A 546 -7.29 27.76 16.89
C GLU A 546 -7.43 29.13 16.23
N ALA A 547 -6.67 30.13 16.67
CA ALA A 547 -6.66 31.45 16.05
C ALA A 547 -6.36 31.34 14.55
N TYR A 548 -5.31 30.58 14.21
CA TYR A 548 -4.92 30.30 12.82
C TYR A 548 -6.01 29.52 12.06
N ALA A 549 -6.53 28.45 12.66
CA ALA A 549 -7.58 27.61 12.09
C ALA A 549 -8.89 28.40 11.86
N SER A 550 -9.21 29.36 12.71
CA SER A 550 -10.42 30.18 12.60
C SER A 550 -10.39 31.13 11.40
N VAL A 551 -9.22 31.67 11.07
CA VAL A 551 -8.99 32.46 9.86
C VAL A 551 -9.01 31.54 8.64
N SER A 552 -8.40 30.36 8.72
CA SER A 552 -8.47 29.35 7.65
C SER A 552 -9.92 28.95 7.35
N GLN A 553 -10.73 28.71 8.39
CA GLN A 553 -12.15 28.40 8.25
C GLN A 553 -12.92 29.57 7.60
N PHE A 554 -12.57 30.81 7.92
CA PHE A 554 -13.21 31.97 7.32
C PHE A 554 -12.89 32.09 5.81
N VAL A 555 -11.60 32.01 5.45
CA VAL A 555 -11.11 32.20 4.08
C VAL A 555 -11.46 31.00 3.18
N PHE A 556 -11.20 29.78 3.64
CA PHE A 556 -11.30 28.56 2.80
C PHE A 556 -12.51 27.68 3.12
N ASN A 557 -13.35 28.07 4.09
CA ASN A 557 -14.42 27.22 4.62
C ASN A 557 -13.90 25.88 5.18
N SER A 558 -12.65 25.84 5.63
CA SER A 558 -12.03 24.65 6.20
C SER A 558 -10.92 25.03 7.18
N TRP A 559 -11.05 24.56 8.42
CA TRP A 559 -10.01 24.69 9.46
C TRP A 559 -8.77 23.84 9.15
N GLN A 560 -8.90 22.76 8.36
CA GLN A 560 -7.80 21.91 7.90
C GLN A 560 -6.98 22.54 6.74
N ALA A 561 -7.39 23.71 6.25
CA ALA A 561 -6.69 24.42 5.17
C ALA A 561 -5.60 25.39 5.66
N SER A 562 -5.15 25.29 6.91
CA SER A 562 -4.13 26.18 7.50
C SER A 562 -2.84 26.24 6.67
N GLY A 563 -2.39 25.13 6.07
CA GLY A 563 -1.24 25.16 5.15
C GLY A 563 -1.47 26.00 3.87
N LYS A 564 -2.73 26.17 3.42
CA LYS A 564 -3.06 27.11 2.33
C LYS A 564 -2.93 28.54 2.79
N LEU A 565 -3.42 28.82 4.00
CA LEU A 565 -3.36 30.15 4.60
C LEU A 565 -1.91 30.60 4.78
N MET A 566 -1.03 29.70 5.21
CA MET A 566 0.41 29.93 5.27
C MET A 566 1.00 30.29 3.89
N GLY A 567 0.57 29.60 2.82
CA GLY A 567 1.01 29.91 1.46
C GLY A 567 0.42 31.19 0.87
N LEU A 568 -0.67 31.70 1.44
CA LEU A 568 -1.31 32.95 1.05
C LEU A 568 -0.69 34.17 1.75
N ALA A 569 -0.17 34.00 2.98
CA ALA A 569 0.38 35.07 3.79
C ALA A 569 1.46 35.93 3.09
N PRO A 570 2.39 35.39 2.27
CA PRO A 570 3.40 36.20 1.59
C PRO A 570 2.87 37.23 0.58
N TYR A 571 1.59 37.14 0.19
CA TYR A 571 0.97 38.07 -0.76
C TYR A 571 0.36 39.31 -0.09
N GLY A 572 0.35 39.39 1.25
CA GLY A 572 -0.36 40.44 1.98
C GLY A 572 0.51 41.20 2.98
N THR A 573 -0.07 42.26 3.54
CA THR A 573 0.48 43.08 4.63
C THR A 573 -0.28 42.81 5.94
N PRO A 574 0.39 42.71 7.10
CA PRO A 574 -0.23 42.31 8.37
C PRO A 574 -1.00 43.44 9.07
N GLU A 575 -2.04 43.97 8.43
CA GLU A 575 -2.80 45.15 8.88
C GLU A 575 -3.77 44.87 10.04
N TYR A 576 -4.14 43.61 10.28
CA TYR A 576 -5.17 43.20 11.24
C TYR A 576 -4.62 42.47 12.48
N ALA A 577 -3.29 42.40 12.65
CA ALA A 577 -2.67 41.56 13.69
C ALA A 577 -3.18 41.90 15.12
N ASN A 578 -3.22 43.19 15.46
CA ASN A 578 -3.69 43.69 16.75
C ASN A 578 -5.19 43.44 17.03
N GLU A 579 -5.96 43.10 15.99
CA GLU A 579 -7.40 42.81 16.11
C GLU A 579 -7.68 41.31 16.25
N ILE A 580 -6.76 40.48 15.77
CA ILE A 580 -6.83 39.02 15.84
C ILE A 580 -6.45 38.56 17.25
N ALA A 581 -5.37 39.10 17.81
CA ALA A 581 -4.93 38.77 19.15
C ALA A 581 -4.44 40.01 19.90
N VAL A 582 -4.66 39.98 21.22
CA VAL A 582 -4.14 40.97 22.16
C VAL A 582 -3.41 40.22 23.27
N GLU A 583 -2.16 40.57 23.53
CA GLU A 583 -1.44 40.06 24.70
C GLU A 583 -2.02 40.73 25.97
N THR A 584 -2.45 39.92 26.92
CA THR A 584 -2.91 40.35 28.25
C THR A 584 -1.97 39.79 29.32
N PRO A 585 -2.04 40.29 30.57
CA PRO A 585 -1.29 39.70 31.68
C PRO A 585 -1.60 38.21 31.94
N SER A 586 -2.73 37.70 31.43
CA SER A 586 -3.15 36.30 31.50
C SER A 586 -2.79 35.46 30.26
N GLY A 587 -2.10 36.05 29.26
CA GLY A 587 -1.67 35.38 28.02
C GLY A 587 -2.23 36.02 26.75
N LEU A 588 -2.16 35.33 25.61
CA LEU A 588 -2.78 35.81 24.38
C LEU A 588 -4.29 35.58 24.44
N SER A 589 -5.06 36.65 24.23
CA SER A 589 -6.51 36.57 24.05
C SER A 589 -6.85 36.79 22.58
N TYR A 590 -7.58 35.84 21.98
CA TYR A 590 -7.99 35.95 20.58
C TYR A 590 -9.36 36.63 20.46
N GLY A 591 -9.41 37.67 19.63
CA GLY A 591 -10.63 38.38 19.30
C GLY A 591 -11.35 37.77 18.09
N TYR A 592 -12.68 37.89 18.06
CA TYR A 592 -13.49 37.58 16.87
C TYR A 592 -13.93 38.85 16.10
N LEU A 593 -13.65 40.03 16.64
CA LEU A 593 -14.16 41.31 16.14
C LEU A 593 -13.66 41.64 14.72
N TRP A 594 -12.46 41.19 14.35
CA TRP A 594 -11.93 41.34 12.99
C TRP A 594 -12.89 40.81 11.92
N LYS A 595 -13.72 39.80 12.22
CA LYS A 595 -14.73 39.26 11.29
C LYS A 595 -15.79 40.29 10.90
N GLN A 596 -16.11 41.22 11.79
CA GLN A 596 -17.13 42.25 11.54
C GLN A 596 -16.71 43.22 10.42
N LYS A 597 -15.41 43.30 10.11
CA LYS A 597 -14.89 44.11 9.00
C LYS A 597 -15.06 43.46 7.62
N PHE A 598 -15.42 42.17 7.59
CA PHE A 598 -15.63 41.42 6.36
C PHE A 598 -17.11 41.04 6.23
N THR A 599 -17.96 42.06 6.08
CA THR A 599 -19.42 41.92 5.97
C THR A 599 -19.86 41.20 4.70
N GLU A 600 -19.06 41.28 3.63
CA GLU A 600 -19.26 40.55 2.38
C GLU A 600 -18.19 39.47 2.19
N LYS A 601 -18.62 38.24 1.97
CA LYS A 601 -17.70 37.13 1.67
C LYS A 601 -17.29 37.17 0.21
N LYS A 602 -16.01 37.44 -0.04
CA LYS A 602 -15.38 37.41 -1.34
C LYS A 602 -15.07 35.98 -1.76
N SER A 603 -15.17 35.71 -3.05
CA SER A 603 -14.93 34.37 -3.62
C SER A 603 -13.45 34.07 -3.87
N ASN A 604 -12.63 35.09 -4.15
CA ASN A 604 -11.21 34.92 -4.42
C ASN A 604 -10.41 34.93 -3.10
N PRO A 605 -9.68 33.85 -2.77
CA PRO A 605 -8.83 33.83 -1.58
C PRO A 605 -7.79 34.94 -1.52
N MET A 606 -7.32 35.44 -2.68
CA MET A 606 -6.30 36.49 -2.74
C MET A 606 -6.74 37.80 -2.05
N ASP A 607 -8.04 38.08 -2.04
CA ASP A 607 -8.59 39.24 -1.33
C ASP A 607 -8.39 39.19 0.20
N TYR A 608 -8.02 38.03 0.74
CA TYR A 608 -7.77 37.82 2.16
C TYR A 608 -6.27 37.71 2.49
N ALA A 609 -5.38 38.08 1.56
CA ALA A 609 -3.93 38.01 1.77
C ALA A 609 -3.46 38.81 3.00
N ASN A 610 -3.97 40.03 3.21
CA ASN A 610 -3.63 40.84 4.39
C ASN A 610 -4.06 40.17 5.70
N LEU A 611 -5.23 39.51 5.70
CA LEU A 611 -5.71 38.75 6.85
C LEU A 611 -4.84 37.51 7.12
N ALA A 612 -4.41 36.80 6.06
CA ALA A 612 -3.48 35.68 6.17
C ALA A 612 -2.11 36.12 6.70
N ALA A 613 -1.56 37.23 6.20
CA ALA A 613 -0.33 37.83 6.71
C ALA A 613 -0.45 38.22 8.19
N SER A 614 -1.59 38.82 8.57
CA SER A 614 -1.86 39.24 9.95
C SER A 614 -1.86 38.09 10.94
N VAL A 615 -2.56 36.98 10.63
CA VAL A 615 -2.60 35.82 11.55
C VAL A 615 -1.27 35.08 11.59
N GLN A 616 -0.51 35.10 10.48
CA GLN A 616 0.86 34.58 10.45
C GLN A 616 1.78 35.38 11.40
N THR A 617 1.69 36.73 11.38
CA THR A 617 2.43 37.58 12.32
C THR A 617 2.02 37.33 13.77
N VAL A 618 0.72 37.19 14.06
CA VAL A 618 0.23 36.86 15.41
C VAL A 618 0.79 35.53 15.90
N LEU A 619 0.78 34.50 15.05
CA LEU A 619 1.35 33.20 15.39
C LEU A 619 2.83 33.31 15.74
N GLU A 620 3.61 34.01 14.91
CA GLU A 620 5.05 34.21 15.13
C GLU A 620 5.32 34.92 16.46
N GLN A 621 4.66 36.05 16.70
CA GLN A 621 4.79 36.81 17.96
C GLN A 621 4.42 35.95 19.17
N GLY A 622 3.34 35.16 19.05
CA GLY A 622 2.91 34.26 20.10
C GLY A 622 3.96 33.22 20.45
N ILE A 623 4.54 32.55 19.44
CA ILE A 623 5.61 31.58 19.67
C ILE A 623 6.84 32.24 20.32
N PHE A 624 7.33 33.36 19.78
CA PHE A 624 8.51 34.04 20.33
C PHE A 624 8.31 34.52 21.77
N SER A 625 7.12 35.02 22.09
CA SER A 625 6.77 35.41 23.46
C SER A 625 6.85 34.22 24.45
N ARG A 626 6.44 33.01 24.04
CA ARG A 626 6.57 31.81 24.88
C ARG A 626 8.02 31.37 25.00
N LEU A 627 8.78 31.40 23.90
CA LEU A 627 10.20 31.06 23.92
C LEU A 627 10.98 31.97 24.88
N GLU A 628 10.69 33.27 24.88
CA GLU A 628 11.24 34.23 25.85
C GLU A 628 10.77 33.94 27.28
N ARG A 629 9.46 33.77 27.50
CA ARG A 629 8.86 33.48 28.82
C ARG A 629 9.42 32.20 29.45
N TYR A 630 9.65 31.17 28.64
CA TYR A 630 10.22 29.89 29.07
C TYR A 630 11.75 29.89 29.07
N GLN A 631 12.37 31.04 28.78
CA GLN A 631 13.83 31.25 28.80
C GLN A 631 14.58 30.28 27.87
N ILE A 632 13.98 29.97 26.71
CA ILE A 632 14.61 29.15 25.69
C ILE A 632 15.71 29.96 25.00
N THR A 633 16.94 29.48 25.11
CA THR A 633 18.13 30.09 24.52
C THR A 633 18.85 29.09 23.61
N ASN A 634 19.92 29.51 22.93
CA ASN A 634 20.71 28.63 22.07
C ASN A 634 21.64 27.66 22.80
N ASN A 635 21.70 27.71 24.13
CA ASN A 635 22.58 26.88 24.94
C ASN A 635 22.00 25.49 25.23
N THR A 636 20.70 25.29 25.01
CA THR A 636 20.02 24.02 25.28
C THR A 636 19.27 23.56 24.04
N PRO A 637 19.34 22.26 23.66
CA PRO A 637 18.59 21.74 22.53
C PRO A 637 17.10 22.01 22.62
N LEU A 638 16.48 22.30 21.47
CA LEU A 638 15.04 22.55 21.35
C LEU A 638 14.41 21.55 20.38
N VAL A 639 13.33 20.94 20.83
CA VAL A 639 12.42 20.15 20.01
C VAL A 639 11.08 20.89 19.96
N MET A 640 10.56 21.12 18.75
CA MET A 640 9.22 21.71 18.57
C MET A 640 8.28 20.71 17.90
N THR A 641 7.05 20.62 18.41
CA THR A 641 6.03 19.65 17.96
C THR A 641 4.59 20.16 18.18
N GLY A 642 3.61 19.38 17.76
CA GLY A 642 2.18 19.73 17.71
C GLY A 642 1.79 20.35 16.37
N GLY A 643 0.49 20.37 16.04
CA GLY A 643 0.01 20.73 14.70
C GLY A 643 0.46 22.10 14.20
N VAL A 644 0.74 23.03 15.11
CA VAL A 644 1.27 24.37 14.79
C VAL A 644 2.72 24.33 14.28
N ALA A 645 3.51 23.36 14.73
CA ALA A 645 4.89 23.16 14.29
C ALA A 645 5.02 22.66 12.83
N LEU A 646 3.89 22.44 12.12
CA LEU A 646 3.89 22.30 10.65
C LEU A 646 4.12 23.64 9.92
N ASN A 647 4.08 24.77 10.64
CA ASN A 647 4.28 26.09 10.06
C ASN A 647 5.78 26.33 9.77
N SER A 648 6.17 26.12 8.51
CA SER A 648 7.57 26.17 8.11
C SER A 648 8.20 27.56 8.18
N VAL A 649 7.36 28.61 8.19
CA VAL A 649 7.82 30.00 8.30
C VAL A 649 8.26 30.30 9.73
N VAL A 650 7.46 29.94 10.74
CA VAL A 650 7.84 30.16 12.14
C VAL A 650 9.04 29.31 12.54
N ASN A 651 9.11 28.06 12.08
CA ASN A 651 10.24 27.18 12.35
C ASN A 651 11.58 27.76 11.88
N PHE A 652 11.62 28.25 10.63
CA PHE A 652 12.80 28.92 10.09
C PHE A 652 13.17 30.17 10.90
N LYS A 653 12.19 31.00 11.25
CA LYS A 653 12.41 32.21 12.06
C LYS A 653 12.98 31.87 13.44
N VAL A 654 12.45 30.84 14.11
CA VAL A 654 12.94 30.37 15.41
C VAL A 654 14.40 29.93 15.31
N ARG A 655 14.75 29.06 14.35
CA ARG A 655 16.13 28.61 14.12
C ARG A 655 17.08 29.79 13.91
N ASN A 656 16.72 30.69 13.00
CA ASN A 656 17.61 31.77 12.57
C ASN A 656 17.76 32.88 13.62
N GLN A 657 16.68 33.33 14.26
CA GLN A 657 16.73 34.43 15.23
C GLN A 657 17.39 34.01 16.54
N LEU A 658 17.12 32.78 17.02
CA LEU A 658 17.78 32.26 18.21
C LEU A 658 19.17 31.67 17.92
N LYS A 659 19.52 31.45 16.64
CA LYS A 659 20.77 30.79 16.22
C LYS A 659 20.93 29.41 16.88
N LEU A 660 19.85 28.62 16.84
CA LEU A 660 19.83 27.27 17.42
C LEU A 660 20.74 26.35 16.61
N LYS A 661 21.71 25.74 17.29
CA LYS A 661 22.53 24.67 16.72
C LYS A 661 21.78 23.35 16.74
N ASP A 662 21.18 23.04 17.89
CA ASP A 662 20.44 21.81 18.15
C ASP A 662 18.94 22.09 18.14
N PHE A 663 18.34 22.02 16.94
CA PHE A 663 16.90 22.22 16.72
C PHE A 663 16.32 21.09 15.89
N TYR A 664 15.38 20.35 16.48
CA TYR A 664 14.73 19.20 15.86
C TYR A 664 13.23 19.41 15.66
N LEU A 665 12.75 18.99 14.50
CA LEU A 665 11.35 19.02 14.08
C LEU A 665 10.97 17.62 13.59
N PHE A 666 9.97 17.04 14.22
CA PHE A 666 9.47 15.72 13.88
C PHE A 666 8.61 15.77 12.59
N PRO A 667 8.79 14.86 11.61
CA PRO A 667 8.09 14.96 10.32
C PRO A 667 6.55 14.92 10.41
N ALA A 668 6.02 14.15 11.37
CA ALA A 668 4.60 14.00 11.58
C ALA A 668 4.10 14.84 12.77
N GLN A 669 4.31 16.16 12.74
CA GLN A 669 3.92 17.09 13.83
C GLN A 669 2.40 17.13 14.15
N HIS A 670 1.55 16.85 13.17
CA HIS A 670 0.09 16.66 13.37
C HIS A 670 -0.22 15.37 14.15
N ASP A 671 -1.48 15.17 14.49
CA ASP A 671 -1.93 14.10 15.39
C ASP A 671 -1.63 12.68 14.90
N ALA A 672 -1.25 12.45 13.64
CA ALA A 672 -0.76 11.12 13.25
C ALA A 672 0.55 10.75 13.99
N GLY A 673 1.39 11.73 14.33
CA GLY A 673 2.63 11.51 15.09
C GLY A 673 2.42 10.92 16.48
N ILE A 674 1.23 11.10 17.04
CA ILE A 674 0.86 10.66 18.38
C ILE A 674 0.94 9.15 18.53
N SER A 675 0.76 8.35 17.47
CA SER A 675 0.90 6.89 17.56
C SER A 675 2.31 6.50 17.98
N ILE A 676 3.33 7.15 17.40
CA ILE A 676 4.75 6.99 17.78
C ILE A 676 4.99 7.49 19.21
N GLY A 677 4.35 8.60 19.57
CA GLY A 677 4.36 9.14 20.92
C GLY A 677 3.81 8.20 21.97
N ALA A 678 2.67 7.57 21.69
CA ALA A 678 2.01 6.61 22.56
C ALA A 678 2.90 5.37 22.78
N ALA A 679 3.45 4.80 21.71
CA ALA A 679 4.38 3.67 21.81
C ALA A 679 5.62 4.02 22.65
N SER A 680 6.19 5.22 22.44
CA SER A 680 7.36 5.69 23.18
C SER A 680 7.06 5.99 24.65
N ALA A 681 5.87 6.53 24.96
CA ALA A 681 5.41 6.74 26.33
C ALA A 681 5.16 5.42 27.06
N ALA A 682 4.59 4.42 26.36
CA ALA A 682 4.41 3.08 26.91
C ALA A 682 5.75 2.38 27.17
N TYR A 683 6.72 2.53 26.26
CA TYR A 683 8.08 2.04 26.50
C TYR A 683 8.68 2.69 27.76
N TYR A 684 8.56 4.00 27.92
CA TYR A 684 9.00 4.70 29.12
C TYR A 684 8.31 4.18 30.39
N LYS A 685 6.99 3.99 30.37
CA LYS A 685 6.25 3.43 31.52
C LYS A 685 6.72 2.02 31.90
N ARG A 686 7.10 1.20 30.92
CA ARG A 686 7.53 -0.20 31.11
C ARG A 686 8.99 -0.32 31.56
N HIS A 687 9.87 0.56 31.09
CA HIS A 687 11.32 0.43 31.26
C HIS A 687 11.99 1.57 32.05
N GLY A 688 11.25 2.64 32.38
CA GLY A 688 11.78 3.80 33.10
C GLY A 688 12.82 4.60 32.31
N LYS A 689 12.83 4.50 30.99
CA LYS A 689 13.82 5.13 30.11
C LYS A 689 13.17 5.82 28.92
N THR A 690 13.54 7.06 28.65
CA THR A 690 13.11 7.75 27.42
C THR A 690 13.99 7.33 26.24
N LEU A 691 13.41 7.33 25.05
CA LEU A 691 14.12 7.03 23.81
C LEU A 691 14.24 8.31 23.01
N ASN A 692 15.45 8.63 22.57
CA ASN A 692 15.73 9.78 21.70
C ASN A 692 16.09 9.38 20.26
N ASP A 693 16.12 8.07 19.99
CA ASP A 693 16.55 7.47 18.72
C ASP A 693 15.63 6.30 18.27
N ALA A 694 14.42 6.20 18.84
CA ALA A 694 13.43 5.20 18.45
C ALA A 694 12.91 5.43 17.03
N PHE A 695 12.73 6.69 16.65
CA PHE A 695 12.37 7.12 15.30
C PHE A 695 13.66 7.48 14.54
N SER A 696 13.99 6.69 13.51
CA SER A 696 15.23 6.85 12.74
C SER A 696 15.01 7.42 11.34
N HIS A 697 13.84 7.17 10.75
CA HIS A 697 13.43 7.67 9.43
C HIS A 697 11.90 7.70 9.33
N ASP A 698 11.38 8.44 8.35
CA ASP A 698 9.95 8.58 8.10
C ASP A 698 9.37 7.52 7.14
N TYR A 699 10.19 6.75 6.43
CA TYR A 699 9.76 5.68 5.52
C TYR A 699 9.17 4.45 6.25
N LEU A 700 8.11 4.64 7.04
CA LEU A 700 7.52 3.62 7.93
C LEU A 700 6.42 2.79 7.28
N GLY A 701 5.95 3.15 6.09
CA GLY A 701 5.04 2.31 5.33
C GLY A 701 5.69 0.98 4.90
N LYS A 702 4.89 0.08 4.36
CA LYS A 702 5.37 -1.18 3.79
C LYS A 702 6.07 -0.95 2.45
N VAL A 703 7.08 -1.77 2.21
CA VAL A 703 7.74 -1.84 0.90
C VAL A 703 6.91 -2.77 0.01
N TYR A 704 6.52 -2.29 -1.17
CA TYR A 704 5.83 -3.11 -2.17
C TYR A 704 6.85 -3.65 -3.16
N HIS A 705 6.70 -4.91 -3.52
CA HIS A 705 7.63 -5.62 -4.39
C HIS A 705 7.07 -5.72 -5.82
N HIS A 706 7.91 -6.16 -6.75
CA HIS A 706 7.54 -6.30 -8.17
C HIS A 706 6.25 -7.10 -8.39
N ARG A 707 5.96 -8.07 -7.52
CA ARG A 707 4.72 -8.84 -7.57
C ARG A 707 3.47 -7.98 -7.30
N ASP A 708 3.51 -7.13 -6.29
CA ASP A 708 2.39 -6.23 -5.97
C ASP A 708 2.13 -5.24 -7.11
N ILE A 709 3.21 -4.75 -7.72
CA ILE A 709 3.16 -3.86 -8.88
C ILE A 709 2.60 -4.58 -10.10
N ALA A 710 3.05 -5.81 -10.34
CA ALA A 710 2.54 -6.62 -11.45
C ALA A 710 1.04 -6.92 -11.29
N PHE A 711 0.60 -7.22 -10.08
CA PHE A 711 -0.82 -7.41 -9.75
C PHE A 711 -1.63 -6.13 -10.03
N ALA A 712 -1.17 -4.99 -9.53
CA ALA A 712 -1.83 -3.70 -9.78
C ALA A 712 -1.87 -3.32 -11.27
N ALA A 713 -0.77 -3.55 -11.99
CA ALA A 713 -0.68 -3.28 -13.42
C ALA A 713 -1.60 -4.15 -14.26
N ASN A 714 -1.72 -5.43 -13.90
CA ASN A 714 -2.53 -6.39 -14.63
C ASN A 714 -3.99 -5.93 -14.78
N ARG A 715 -4.57 -5.36 -13.71
CA ARG A 715 -5.90 -4.75 -13.67
C ARG A 715 -6.12 -3.70 -14.79
N PHE A 716 -5.05 -3.03 -15.22
CA PHE A 716 -5.12 -1.94 -16.19
C PHE A 716 -4.31 -2.19 -17.48
N ALA A 717 -3.79 -3.40 -17.71
CA ALA A 717 -2.96 -3.73 -18.88
C ALA A 717 -3.62 -3.52 -20.28
N ASP A 718 -4.95 -3.35 -20.37
CA ASP A 718 -5.62 -2.89 -21.59
C ASP A 718 -5.37 -1.40 -21.88
N ARG A 719 -5.03 -0.61 -20.85
CA ARG A 719 -4.92 0.86 -20.92
C ARG A 719 -3.48 1.35 -20.74
N ILE A 720 -2.57 0.52 -20.23
CA ILE A 720 -1.20 0.92 -19.92
C ILE A 720 -0.17 0.14 -20.73
N THR A 721 1.05 0.68 -20.75
CA THR A 721 2.27 0.02 -21.20
C THR A 721 3.31 0.09 -20.09
N ILE A 722 4.24 -0.87 -20.06
CA ILE A 722 5.31 -0.94 -19.06
C ILE A 722 6.61 -1.19 -19.79
N THR A 723 7.62 -0.39 -19.51
CA THR A 723 8.97 -0.53 -20.08
C THR A 723 10.03 -0.41 -18.98
N ALA A 724 11.21 -0.95 -19.24
CA ALA A 724 12.36 -0.75 -18.35
C ALA A 724 12.85 0.70 -18.44
N ILE A 725 13.29 1.26 -17.31
CA ILE A 725 13.89 2.59 -17.25
C ILE A 725 15.06 2.60 -16.27
N ASP A 726 16.09 3.37 -16.59
CA ASP A 726 17.18 3.67 -15.68
C ASP A 726 17.12 5.12 -15.18
N THR A 727 17.94 5.44 -14.17
CA THR A 727 18.00 6.76 -13.55
C THR A 727 18.37 7.87 -14.54
N ALA A 728 19.27 7.59 -15.49
CA ALA A 728 19.73 8.60 -16.46
C ALA A 728 18.65 8.94 -17.50
N ALA A 729 17.88 7.94 -17.93
CA ALA A 729 16.73 8.11 -18.82
C ALA A 729 15.58 8.84 -18.10
N LEU A 730 15.29 8.48 -16.84
CA LEU A 730 14.30 9.17 -16.02
C LEU A 730 14.66 10.65 -15.81
N ALA A 731 15.92 10.95 -15.51
CA ALA A 731 16.43 12.32 -15.43
C ALA A 731 16.21 13.07 -16.76
N GLY A 732 16.42 12.42 -17.90
CA GLY A 732 16.15 12.97 -19.23
C GLY A 732 14.69 13.34 -19.43
N ARG A 733 13.77 12.47 -19.02
CA ARG A 733 12.31 12.69 -19.07
C ARG A 733 11.87 13.88 -18.22
N LEU A 734 12.35 13.95 -16.98
CA LEU A 734 12.09 15.09 -16.09
C LEU A 734 12.61 16.40 -16.67
N ASN A 735 13.81 16.39 -17.27
CA ASN A 735 14.41 17.57 -17.90
C ASN A 735 13.63 18.02 -19.14
N ALA A 736 13.00 17.09 -19.85
CA ALA A 736 12.08 17.39 -20.96
C ALA A 736 10.73 17.98 -20.49
N GLY A 737 10.54 18.19 -19.18
CA GLY A 737 9.36 18.84 -18.61
C GLY A 737 8.23 17.90 -18.21
N GLN A 738 8.45 16.58 -18.28
CA GLN A 738 7.45 15.59 -17.88
C GLN A 738 7.28 15.56 -16.35
N VAL A 739 6.05 15.26 -15.91
CA VAL A 739 5.65 15.09 -14.52
C VAL A 739 5.49 13.61 -14.24
N ILE A 740 6.33 13.08 -13.36
CA ILE A 740 6.43 11.65 -13.10
C ILE A 740 5.95 11.34 -11.68
N GLY A 741 5.02 10.39 -11.55
CA GLY A 741 4.72 9.75 -10.28
C GLY A 741 5.84 8.80 -9.89
N TYR A 742 6.54 9.08 -8.80
CA TYR A 742 7.62 8.25 -8.28
C TYR A 742 7.12 7.41 -7.10
N PHE A 743 7.18 6.10 -7.26
CA PHE A 743 6.81 5.12 -6.25
C PHE A 743 8.03 4.26 -5.92
N SER A 744 8.67 4.50 -4.77
CA SER A 744 9.84 3.72 -4.36
C SER A 744 9.47 2.28 -4.05
N CYS A 745 10.29 1.36 -4.56
CA CYS A 745 10.18 -0.09 -4.34
C CYS A 745 11.23 -0.62 -3.34
N SER A 746 12.09 0.26 -2.82
CA SER A 746 13.07 -0.04 -1.77
C SER A 746 12.74 0.60 -0.43
N LYS A 747 11.83 1.59 -0.42
CA LYS A 747 11.39 2.30 0.79
C LYS A 747 9.88 2.25 0.95
N GLY A 748 9.46 2.18 2.21
CA GLY A 748 8.08 2.42 2.63
C GLY A 748 7.62 3.83 2.31
N SER A 749 6.32 4.06 2.35
CA SER A 749 5.77 5.41 2.28
C SER A 749 6.19 6.25 3.49
N GLU A 750 6.23 7.57 3.28
CA GLU A 750 6.55 8.57 4.29
C GLU A 750 5.45 8.68 5.35
N PHE A 751 5.83 8.68 6.62
CA PHE A 751 4.96 8.90 7.76
C PHE A 751 4.89 10.39 8.07
N GLY A 752 3.80 11.00 7.65
CA GLY A 752 3.56 12.44 7.77
C GLY A 752 2.73 12.99 6.62
N PRO A 753 2.51 14.31 6.59
CA PRO A 753 1.69 14.95 5.56
C PRO A 753 2.50 15.30 4.29
N ARG A 754 3.81 15.03 4.26
CA ARG A 754 4.73 15.43 3.19
C ARG A 754 5.22 14.19 2.44
N ALA A 755 5.24 14.26 1.11
CA ALA A 755 6.01 13.31 0.32
C ALA A 755 7.47 13.79 0.29
N LEU A 756 8.39 12.85 0.51
CA LEU A 756 9.81 13.06 0.73
C LEU A 756 10.65 12.12 -0.14
N GLY A 757 10.09 11.65 -1.25
CA GLY A 757 10.80 10.87 -2.28
C GLY A 757 10.40 9.40 -2.38
N ALA A 758 9.46 8.90 -1.56
CA ALA A 758 8.95 7.54 -1.69
C ALA A 758 7.58 7.46 -2.38
N ARG A 759 6.70 8.46 -2.16
CA ARG A 759 5.40 8.61 -2.84
C ARG A 759 5.23 10.05 -3.35
N SER A 760 6.01 10.39 -4.37
CA SER A 760 6.20 11.78 -4.82
C SER A 760 5.77 12.00 -6.27
N LEU A 761 5.31 13.20 -6.59
CA LEU A 761 5.26 13.71 -7.96
C LEU A 761 6.50 14.56 -8.18
N LEU A 762 7.34 14.13 -9.13
CA LEU A 762 8.60 14.75 -9.47
C LEU A 762 8.48 15.49 -10.80
N ALA A 763 9.07 16.68 -10.89
CA ALA A 763 9.12 17.47 -12.12
C ALA A 763 10.34 18.40 -12.13
N SER A 764 10.65 18.97 -13.30
CA SER A 764 11.66 20.03 -13.40
C SER A 764 11.21 21.29 -12.66
N PRO A 765 12.08 21.93 -11.85
CA PRO A 765 11.76 23.19 -11.19
C PRO A 765 11.95 24.43 -12.09
N CYS A 766 12.43 24.24 -13.32
CA CYS A 766 13.05 25.33 -14.09
C CYS A 766 12.06 26.27 -14.80
N SER A 767 10.77 25.91 -14.87
CA SER A 767 9.76 26.68 -15.60
C SER A 767 8.48 26.89 -14.81
N MET A 768 7.95 28.12 -14.83
CA MET A 768 6.63 28.43 -14.29
C MET A 768 5.50 27.68 -15.01
N ASP A 769 5.71 27.23 -16.25
CA ASP A 769 4.70 26.46 -16.97
C ASP A 769 4.53 25.06 -16.36
N THR A 770 5.59 24.46 -15.83
CA THR A 770 5.51 23.24 -15.02
C THR A 770 4.64 23.47 -13.77
N TRP A 771 4.87 24.58 -13.07
CA TRP A 771 4.05 24.95 -11.90
C TRP A 771 2.58 25.13 -12.27
N LYS A 772 2.28 25.81 -13.39
CA LYS A 772 0.90 26.05 -13.86
C LYS A 772 0.23 24.74 -14.26
N PHE A 773 0.96 23.90 -14.98
CA PHE A 773 0.48 22.60 -15.45
C PHE A 773 0.10 21.70 -14.27
N ILE A 774 0.99 21.54 -13.29
CA ILE A 774 0.74 20.69 -12.13
C ILE A 774 -0.45 21.23 -11.32
N ASN A 775 -0.52 22.53 -11.03
CA ASN A 775 -1.64 23.08 -10.25
C ASN A 775 -2.99 22.93 -10.97
N LYS A 776 -3.04 23.14 -12.29
CA LYS A 776 -4.27 23.11 -13.08
C LYS A 776 -4.73 21.70 -13.45
N TRP A 777 -3.83 20.89 -14.02
CA TRP A 777 -4.17 19.64 -14.70
C TRP A 777 -3.83 18.37 -13.91
N VAL A 778 -3.01 18.48 -12.86
CA VAL A 778 -2.68 17.34 -12.00
C VAL A 778 -3.34 17.49 -10.63
N LYS A 779 -3.25 18.68 -10.01
CA LYS A 779 -3.71 18.93 -8.64
C LYS A 779 -5.10 19.53 -8.54
N PHE A 780 -5.61 20.15 -9.61
CA PHE A 780 -6.92 20.82 -9.65
C PHE A 780 -7.10 21.86 -8.52
N ARG A 781 -6.07 22.67 -8.28
CA ARG A 781 -6.00 23.61 -7.15
C ARG A 781 -5.56 25.02 -7.53
N GLU A 782 -5.61 25.92 -6.55
CA GLU A 782 -5.47 27.37 -6.68
C GLU A 782 -4.07 27.81 -7.15
N ASP A 783 -4.00 28.96 -7.82
CA ASP A 783 -2.83 29.51 -8.51
C ASP A 783 -1.90 30.37 -7.63
N PHE A 784 -1.87 30.13 -6.32
CA PHE A 784 -0.89 30.74 -5.42
C PHE A 784 -0.12 29.69 -4.59
N ARG A 785 -0.44 28.41 -4.77
CA ARG A 785 0.10 27.31 -3.94
C ARG A 785 1.53 26.97 -4.39
N PRO A 786 2.54 27.13 -3.52
CA PRO A 786 3.90 26.78 -3.90
C PRO A 786 4.12 25.26 -3.94
N PHE A 787 5.19 24.86 -4.64
CA PHE A 787 5.78 23.53 -4.56
C PHE A 787 7.11 23.58 -3.80
N ALA A 788 7.61 22.43 -3.40
CA ALA A 788 8.83 22.32 -2.61
C ALA A 788 9.98 21.82 -3.48
N PRO A 789 11.20 22.37 -3.33
CA PRO A 789 12.39 21.78 -3.93
C PRO A 789 12.91 20.62 -3.08
N MET A 790 13.46 19.64 -3.78
CA MET A 790 14.33 18.62 -3.25
C MET A 790 15.73 18.83 -3.85
N VAL A 791 16.76 18.83 -3.03
CA VAL A 791 18.14 19.10 -3.43
C VAL A 791 19.09 18.10 -2.79
N ALA A 792 20.12 17.67 -3.53
CA ALA A 792 21.17 16.85 -2.96
C ALA A 792 21.88 17.64 -1.83
N ALA A 793 22.11 17.02 -0.68
CA ALA A 793 22.51 17.71 0.55
C ALA A 793 23.80 18.54 0.36
N GLU A 794 24.77 18.02 -0.39
CA GLU A 794 26.04 18.67 -0.75
C GLU A 794 25.87 19.94 -1.59
N HIS A 795 24.72 20.11 -2.25
CA HIS A 795 24.40 21.24 -3.12
C HIS A 795 23.48 22.29 -2.46
N LEU A 796 23.02 22.09 -1.23
CA LEU A 796 22.09 23.00 -0.54
C LEU A 796 22.57 24.46 -0.57
N SER A 797 23.80 24.69 -0.07
CA SER A 797 24.37 26.03 0.09
C SER A 797 24.69 26.71 -1.24
N GLN A 798 24.66 25.98 -2.36
CA GLN A 798 24.83 26.58 -3.69
C GLN A 798 23.58 27.35 -4.12
N TYR A 799 22.39 26.89 -3.76
CA TYR A 799 21.10 27.40 -4.27
C TYR A 799 20.27 28.13 -3.23
N PHE A 800 20.43 27.79 -1.94
CA PHE A 800 19.64 28.33 -0.83
C PHE A 800 20.55 29.02 0.21
N ASP A 801 19.99 29.96 0.95
CA ASP A 801 20.64 30.62 2.08
C ASP A 801 20.29 29.86 3.38
N GLY A 802 21.12 28.87 3.69
CA GLY A 802 20.95 28.01 4.86
C GLY A 802 22.01 26.91 4.90
N ASP A 803 22.19 26.34 6.08
CA ASP A 803 23.09 25.22 6.37
C ASP A 803 22.35 24.07 7.05
N GLY A 804 23.03 22.94 7.21
CA GLY A 804 22.50 21.75 7.88
C GLY A 804 21.53 20.90 7.05
N GLU A 805 20.86 19.97 7.73
CA GLU A 805 19.93 19.03 7.12
C GLU A 805 18.48 19.52 7.26
N HIS A 806 17.75 19.54 6.14
CA HIS A 806 16.34 19.94 6.06
C HIS A 806 15.50 18.79 5.51
N LYS A 807 15.45 17.65 6.22
CA LYS A 807 14.95 16.38 5.65
C LYS A 807 13.44 16.34 5.37
N TYR A 808 12.65 17.16 6.07
CA TYR A 808 11.21 16.94 6.20
C TYR A 808 10.32 18.04 5.59
N MET A 809 10.91 19.01 4.88
CA MET A 809 10.18 20.19 4.36
C MET A 809 9.43 20.97 5.46
N LEU A 810 10.02 21.07 6.65
CA LEU A 810 9.45 21.77 7.80
C LEU A 810 10.02 23.17 8.01
N GLU A 811 10.92 23.62 7.14
CA GLU A 811 11.52 24.95 7.17
C GLU A 811 11.51 25.56 5.76
N VAL A 812 11.36 26.88 5.69
CA VAL A 812 11.57 27.65 4.45
C VAL A 812 12.97 28.24 4.45
N LEU A 813 13.66 28.21 3.31
CA LEU A 813 14.95 28.86 3.13
C LEU A 813 14.87 29.91 2.01
N PRO A 814 15.56 31.05 2.12
CA PRO A 814 15.69 31.98 1.00
C PRO A 814 16.38 31.32 -0.19
N VAL A 815 15.79 31.42 -1.37
CA VAL A 815 16.44 31.06 -2.63
C VAL A 815 17.42 32.17 -2.98
N LYS A 816 18.67 31.82 -3.27
CA LYS A 816 19.70 32.79 -3.65
C LYS A 816 19.27 33.55 -4.90
N LYS A 817 19.47 34.88 -4.89
CA LYS A 817 18.93 35.80 -5.91
C LYS A 817 19.23 35.36 -7.36
N ALA A 818 20.43 34.82 -7.61
CA ALA A 818 20.85 34.37 -8.94
C ALA A 818 20.08 33.15 -9.51
N TYR A 819 19.32 32.44 -8.66
CA TYR A 819 18.60 31.22 -9.04
C TYR A 819 17.08 31.35 -8.96
N ARG A 820 16.53 32.46 -8.46
CA ARG A 820 15.08 32.65 -8.30
C ARG A 820 14.31 32.47 -9.62
N ASP A 821 14.81 33.08 -10.69
CA ASP A 821 14.19 32.97 -12.02
C ASP A 821 14.47 31.60 -12.68
N LYS A 822 15.60 30.97 -12.33
CA LYS A 822 16.02 29.67 -12.87
C LYS A 822 15.32 28.49 -12.20
N LEU A 823 14.85 28.66 -10.97
CA LEU A 823 14.12 27.68 -10.18
C LEU A 823 12.72 28.22 -9.85
N ALA A 824 12.08 28.85 -10.85
CA ALA A 824 10.87 29.62 -10.65
C ALA A 824 9.71 28.76 -10.11
N ALA A 825 9.58 27.49 -10.52
CA ALA A 825 8.47 26.63 -10.13
C ALA A 825 8.44 26.28 -8.63
N ILE A 826 9.56 26.47 -7.93
CA ILE A 826 9.71 26.18 -6.49
C ILE A 826 9.97 27.45 -5.65
N THR A 827 10.16 28.59 -6.30
CA THR A 827 10.46 29.86 -5.63
C THR A 827 9.14 30.58 -5.31
N HIS A 828 8.89 30.84 -4.04
CA HIS A 828 7.74 31.59 -3.57
C HIS A 828 7.84 33.07 -3.97
N VAL A 829 6.73 33.80 -3.90
CA VAL A 829 6.67 35.23 -4.23
C VAL A 829 7.61 36.10 -3.38
N ASP A 830 7.91 35.68 -2.15
CA ASP A 830 8.86 36.34 -1.24
C ASP A 830 10.33 35.91 -1.46
N GLY A 831 10.59 35.06 -2.46
CA GLY A 831 11.91 34.54 -2.78
C GLY A 831 12.39 33.40 -1.87
N THR A 832 11.50 32.78 -1.09
CA THR A 832 11.80 31.59 -0.27
C THR A 832 11.34 30.29 -0.94
N ALA A 833 11.77 29.15 -0.42
CA ALA A 833 11.27 27.83 -0.81
C ALA A 833 11.31 26.88 0.38
N ARG A 834 10.39 25.91 0.41
CA ARG A 834 10.31 24.92 1.51
C ARG A 834 11.14 23.68 1.20
N VAL A 835 12.40 23.70 1.61
CA VAL A 835 13.45 22.79 1.09
C VAL A 835 13.39 21.39 1.72
N GLN A 836 13.67 20.38 0.90
CA GLN A 836 14.09 19.06 1.31
C GLN A 836 15.55 18.81 0.90
N THR A 837 16.43 18.54 1.86
CA THR A 837 17.76 17.96 1.55
C THR A 837 17.68 16.46 1.48
N VAL A 838 18.35 15.85 0.50
CA VAL A 838 18.46 14.38 0.37
C VAL A 838 19.93 14.00 0.31
N SER A 839 20.34 13.08 1.18
CA SER A 839 21.66 12.45 1.14
C SER A 839 21.56 11.04 0.59
N GLU A 840 22.69 10.48 0.15
CA GLU A 840 22.79 9.07 -0.27
C GLU A 840 22.34 8.12 0.85
N HIS A 841 22.73 8.40 2.10
CA HIS A 841 22.34 7.63 3.27
C HIS A 841 20.81 7.63 3.49
N ASP A 842 20.17 8.80 3.37
CA ASP A 842 18.73 8.92 3.63
C ASP A 842 17.90 8.31 2.50
N ASN A 843 18.28 8.57 1.23
CA ASN A 843 17.60 8.05 0.05
C ASN A 843 18.49 8.02 -1.20
N ALA A 844 19.26 6.93 -1.35
CA ALA A 844 20.19 6.71 -2.45
C ALA A 844 19.56 6.80 -3.85
N GLU A 845 18.34 6.26 -4.05
CA GLU A 845 17.68 6.30 -5.37
C GLU A 845 17.40 7.74 -5.82
N ILE A 846 16.85 8.53 -4.91
CA ILE A 846 16.51 9.93 -5.16
C ILE A 846 17.76 10.81 -5.24
N HIS A 847 18.76 10.56 -4.40
CA HIS A 847 20.05 11.25 -4.47
C HIS A 847 20.73 11.04 -5.82
N ALA A 848 20.78 9.80 -6.31
CA ALA A 848 21.28 9.46 -7.64
C ALA A 848 20.46 10.16 -8.74
N LEU A 849 19.13 10.21 -8.61
CA LEU A 849 18.27 10.90 -9.57
C LEU A 849 18.50 12.42 -9.60
N LEU A 850 18.69 13.06 -8.43
CA LEU A 850 19.00 14.48 -8.34
C LEU A 850 20.32 14.81 -9.05
N ASN A 851 21.35 13.98 -8.84
CA ASN A 851 22.65 14.15 -9.48
C ASN A 851 22.56 13.94 -11.01
N ALA A 852 21.93 12.86 -11.46
CA ALA A 852 21.71 12.59 -12.89
C ALA A 852 20.85 13.68 -13.56
N PHE A 853 19.87 14.25 -12.85
CA PHE A 853 19.10 15.40 -13.32
C PHE A 853 19.97 16.66 -13.39
N GLY A 854 20.82 16.90 -12.39
CA GLY A 854 21.76 18.01 -12.35
C GLY A 854 22.77 18.00 -13.49
N GLU A 855 23.27 16.82 -13.89
CA GLU A 855 24.14 16.65 -15.07
C GLU A 855 23.46 17.11 -16.37
N ARG A 856 22.13 16.96 -16.46
CA ARG A 856 21.35 17.31 -17.66
C ARG A 856 20.81 18.73 -17.65
N SER A 857 20.34 19.20 -16.50
CA SER A 857 19.66 20.49 -16.35
C SER A 857 20.59 21.62 -15.89
N GLY A 858 21.74 21.28 -15.31
CA GLY A 858 22.61 22.19 -14.58
C GLY A 858 22.18 22.45 -13.14
N PHE A 859 21.09 21.84 -12.67
CA PHE A 859 20.53 22.04 -11.33
C PHE A 859 20.19 20.69 -10.69
N PRO A 860 20.94 20.21 -9.68
CA PRO A 860 20.61 19.00 -8.91
C PRO A 860 19.47 19.28 -7.91
N VAL A 861 18.40 19.87 -8.42
CA VAL A 861 17.20 20.29 -7.71
C VAL A 861 15.99 19.80 -8.50
N LEU A 862 15.09 19.09 -7.85
CA LEU A 862 13.81 18.68 -8.43
C LEU A 862 12.65 19.34 -7.69
N LEU A 863 11.56 19.61 -8.41
CA LEU A 863 10.29 19.91 -7.79
C LEU A 863 9.73 18.60 -7.21
N ASN A 864 9.38 18.62 -5.93
CA ASN A 864 8.70 17.53 -5.24
C ASN A 864 7.33 18.02 -4.71
N THR A 865 6.28 17.24 -4.97
CA THR A 865 4.98 17.39 -4.32
C THR A 865 4.35 16.04 -4.00
N SER A 866 3.34 16.03 -3.13
CA SER A 866 2.65 14.81 -2.70
C SER A 866 2.10 14.01 -3.88
N PHE A 867 2.22 12.68 -3.91
CA PHE A 867 1.59 11.89 -4.97
C PHE A 867 0.09 11.67 -4.71
N ASN A 868 -0.71 12.67 -5.08
CA ASN A 868 -2.17 12.72 -4.92
C ASN A 868 -2.82 13.85 -5.75
N VAL A 869 -4.14 13.96 -5.68
CA VAL A 869 -4.95 15.10 -6.13
C VAL A 869 -5.52 15.90 -4.95
N ARG A 870 -6.15 17.06 -5.20
CA ARG A 870 -6.82 17.84 -4.16
C ARG A 870 -7.92 17.03 -3.48
N GLY A 871 -7.93 17.06 -2.15
CA GLY A 871 -8.95 16.39 -1.33
C GLY A 871 -8.67 14.90 -1.08
N GLN A 872 -7.61 14.35 -1.68
CA GLN A 872 -7.22 12.95 -1.51
C GLN A 872 -5.91 12.81 -0.72
N PRO A 873 -5.74 11.72 0.05
CA PRO A 873 -4.49 11.36 0.72
C PRO A 873 -3.37 11.00 -0.28
N ILE A 874 -2.10 11.01 0.15
CA ILE A 874 -0.98 10.46 -0.64
C ILE A 874 -1.27 8.99 -0.97
N VAL A 875 -0.97 8.54 -2.18
CA VAL A 875 -1.12 7.13 -2.58
C VAL A 875 -0.26 6.21 -1.70
N GLU A 876 -0.81 5.06 -1.35
CA GLU A 876 -0.14 4.03 -0.56
C GLU A 876 0.17 2.81 -1.43
N GLU A 877 -0.82 2.31 -2.17
CA GLU A 877 -0.72 1.09 -2.98
C GLU A 877 -0.34 1.36 -4.45
N PRO A 878 0.36 0.42 -5.11
CA PRO A 878 0.69 0.53 -6.54
C PRO A 878 -0.54 0.75 -7.43
N GLN A 879 -1.68 0.12 -7.09
CA GLN A 879 -2.94 0.31 -7.83
C GLN A 879 -3.36 1.79 -7.82
N GLN A 880 -3.29 2.45 -6.66
CA GLN A 880 -3.69 3.85 -6.51
C GLN A 880 -2.79 4.78 -7.33
N ALA A 881 -1.50 4.44 -7.46
CA ALA A 881 -0.57 5.19 -8.31
C ALA A 881 -0.90 5.05 -9.82
N ILE A 882 -1.29 3.86 -10.27
CA ILE A 882 -1.73 3.64 -11.66
C ILE A 882 -3.10 4.31 -11.92
N GLU A 883 -3.99 4.32 -10.93
CA GLU A 883 -5.26 5.04 -11.02
C GLU A 883 -5.03 6.55 -11.19
N MET A 884 -4.03 7.12 -10.52
CA MET A 884 -3.61 8.51 -10.72
C MET A 884 -3.14 8.77 -12.16
N LEU A 885 -2.41 7.85 -12.79
CA LEU A 885 -2.00 7.95 -14.19
C LEU A 885 -3.20 7.98 -15.14
N LEU A 886 -4.19 7.13 -14.89
CA LEU A 886 -5.40 7.02 -15.72
C LEU A 886 -6.37 8.21 -15.56
N SER A 887 -6.31 8.91 -14.43
CA SER A 887 -7.29 9.93 -14.05
C SER A 887 -6.75 11.37 -14.04
N THR A 888 -5.44 11.54 -14.26
CA THR A 888 -4.78 12.85 -14.27
C THR A 888 -3.86 13.01 -15.48
N HIS A 889 -3.24 14.18 -15.59
CA HIS A 889 -2.29 14.48 -16.67
C HIS A 889 -0.82 14.27 -16.26
N ILE A 890 -0.53 13.36 -15.34
CA ILE A 890 0.86 12.91 -15.14
C ILE A 890 1.29 12.08 -16.36
N ASP A 891 2.56 12.19 -16.73
CA ASP A 891 3.07 11.55 -17.95
C ASP A 891 3.30 10.04 -17.75
N ALA A 892 3.80 9.66 -16.56
CA ALA A 892 4.11 8.27 -16.24
C ALA A 892 4.19 8.02 -14.72
N VAL A 893 4.25 6.75 -14.35
CA VAL A 893 4.55 6.30 -12.98
C VAL A 893 5.76 5.37 -13.00
N VAL A 894 6.73 5.63 -12.14
CA VAL A 894 7.94 4.81 -11.99
C VAL A 894 7.81 3.92 -10.76
N PHE A 895 8.14 2.64 -10.96
CA PHE A 895 8.26 1.62 -9.93
C PHE A 895 9.64 0.96 -10.03
N GLY A 896 10.61 1.48 -9.28
CA GLY A 896 12.00 1.01 -9.36
C GLY A 896 12.54 1.14 -10.78
N GLY A 897 13.00 0.03 -11.38
CA GLY A 897 13.53 -0.01 -12.75
C GLY A 897 12.48 -0.05 -13.88
N TYR A 898 11.21 0.26 -13.59
CA TYR A 898 10.13 0.23 -14.58
C TYR A 898 9.36 1.55 -14.63
N ILE A 899 8.92 1.92 -15.83
CA ILE A 899 8.03 3.04 -16.07
C ILE A 899 6.72 2.54 -16.68
N VAL A 900 5.62 3.07 -16.16
CA VAL A 900 4.25 2.75 -16.56
C VAL A 900 3.64 3.98 -17.21
N GLU A 901 3.14 3.81 -18.42
CA GLU A 901 2.59 4.87 -19.25
C GLU A 901 1.22 4.48 -19.77
N LEU A 902 0.42 5.47 -20.15
CA LEU A 902 -0.80 5.18 -20.88
C LEU A 902 -0.46 4.64 -22.26
N ARG A 903 -1.25 3.68 -22.73
CA ARG A 903 -1.19 3.28 -24.14
C ARG A 903 -1.55 4.49 -24.99
N GLU A 904 -0.75 4.74 -26.02
CA GLU A 904 -0.99 5.83 -26.96
C GLU A 904 -2.15 5.50 -27.89
N TRP A 905 -2.97 6.50 -28.18
CA TRP A 905 -4.13 6.40 -29.06
C TRP A 905 -4.18 7.62 -29.95
N GLU A 906 -4.28 7.40 -31.26
CA GLU A 906 -4.63 8.47 -32.20
C GLU A 906 -6.15 8.66 -32.17
N LEU A 907 -6.59 9.76 -31.57
CA LEU A 907 -8.01 10.09 -31.52
C LEU A 907 -8.48 10.58 -32.89
N ASP A 908 -9.49 9.90 -33.42
CA ASP A 908 -10.19 10.27 -34.63
C ASP A 908 -11.65 10.63 -34.29
N GLU A 909 -12.23 11.59 -35.01
CA GLU A 909 -13.65 11.92 -34.90
C GLU A 909 -14.52 10.94 -35.69
N GLN A 910 -13.95 10.14 -36.60
CA GLN A 910 -14.69 9.16 -37.40
C GLN A 910 -14.71 7.79 -36.75
N ASN A 911 -13.62 7.36 -36.12
CA ASN A 911 -13.50 6.04 -35.52
C ASN A 911 -13.01 6.09 -34.07
N LEU A 912 -13.53 5.18 -33.26
CA LEU A 912 -13.03 4.95 -31.91
C LEU A 912 -11.85 3.97 -31.98
N PRO A 913 -10.62 4.35 -31.57
CA PRO A 913 -9.45 3.51 -31.77
C PRO A 913 -9.33 2.40 -30.72
N GLY A 914 -10.10 2.46 -29.63
CA GLY A 914 -10.14 1.46 -28.56
C GLY A 914 -11.49 1.43 -27.86
N LEU A 915 -11.70 0.47 -26.96
CA LEU A 915 -12.92 0.35 -26.17
C LEU A 915 -13.04 1.50 -25.17
N LEU A 916 -14.20 2.17 -25.15
CA LEU A 916 -14.43 3.27 -24.22
C LEU A 916 -14.62 2.74 -22.80
N ARG A 917 -13.96 3.38 -21.83
CA ARG A 917 -14.08 3.08 -20.40
C ARG A 917 -14.15 4.37 -19.59
N LEU A 918 -14.78 4.31 -18.42
CA LEU A 918 -14.63 5.36 -17.42
C LEU A 918 -13.21 5.30 -16.85
N SER A 919 -12.62 6.48 -16.65
CA SER A 919 -11.40 6.58 -15.86
C SER A 919 -11.68 6.22 -14.40
N PRO A 920 -10.68 5.77 -13.62
CA PRO A 920 -10.83 5.54 -12.19
C PRO A 920 -11.47 6.75 -11.49
N GLY A 921 -12.39 6.49 -10.56
CA GLY A 921 -13.12 7.54 -9.83
C GLY A 921 -14.10 8.35 -10.67
N CYS A 922 -14.30 8.03 -11.95
CA CYS A 922 -15.35 8.64 -12.77
C CYS A 922 -16.63 7.82 -12.71
N LYS A 923 -17.76 8.51 -12.61
CA LYS A 923 -19.06 7.86 -12.56
C LYS A 923 -20.09 8.63 -13.37
N LEU A 924 -20.99 7.88 -13.98
CA LEU A 924 -22.12 8.40 -14.75
C LEU A 924 -23.38 8.28 -13.89
N HIS A 925 -24.03 9.39 -13.58
CA HIS A 925 -25.15 9.44 -12.65
C HIS A 925 -26.36 10.16 -13.24
N SER A 926 -27.56 9.72 -12.85
CA SER A 926 -28.81 10.40 -13.15
C SER A 926 -29.67 10.52 -11.89
N ALA A 927 -30.39 11.62 -11.74
CA ALA A 927 -31.33 11.83 -10.63
C ALA A 927 -32.52 12.67 -11.09
N LEU A 928 -33.65 12.50 -10.41
CA LEU A 928 -34.83 13.34 -10.58
C LEU A 928 -34.73 14.53 -9.63
N GLU A 929 -34.53 15.72 -10.18
CA GLU A 929 -34.59 16.98 -9.42
C GLU A 929 -35.81 17.78 -9.87
N LYS A 930 -36.74 18.06 -8.94
CA LYS A 930 -37.96 18.83 -9.24
C LYS A 930 -38.77 18.26 -10.44
N ASN A 931 -38.85 16.93 -10.52
CA ASN A 931 -39.48 16.16 -11.60
C ASN A 931 -38.81 16.26 -13.00
N GLU A 932 -37.60 16.81 -13.08
CA GLU A 932 -36.79 16.77 -14.30
C GLU A 932 -35.61 15.80 -14.11
N ALA A 933 -35.38 14.94 -15.11
CA ALA A 933 -34.22 14.06 -15.12
C ALA A 933 -32.96 14.87 -15.44
N LYS A 934 -31.99 14.83 -14.53
CA LYS A 934 -30.68 15.44 -14.70
C LYS A 934 -29.60 14.36 -14.74
N TYR A 935 -28.54 14.66 -15.49
CA TYR A 935 -27.46 13.73 -15.78
C TYR A 935 -26.11 14.40 -15.49
N TRP A 936 -25.19 13.63 -14.92
CA TRP A 936 -23.86 14.10 -14.57
C TRP A 936 -22.79 13.06 -14.90
N LEU A 937 -21.62 13.58 -15.27
CA LEU A 937 -20.36 12.88 -15.21
C LEU A 937 -19.56 13.45 -14.04
N THR A 938 -19.37 12.66 -13.00
CA THR A 938 -18.57 13.02 -11.84
C THR A 938 -17.17 12.44 -11.97
N HIS A 939 -16.20 13.16 -11.43
CA HIS A 939 -14.83 12.71 -11.34
C HIS A 939 -14.31 12.97 -9.92
N ASP A 940 -14.26 11.92 -9.11
CA ASP A 940 -13.96 11.98 -7.68
C ASP A 940 -12.55 12.55 -7.42
N TYR A 941 -11.55 12.17 -8.24
CA TYR A 941 -10.18 12.70 -8.14
C TYR A 941 -10.03 14.17 -8.60
N GLN A 942 -10.83 14.63 -9.57
CA GLN A 942 -10.79 16.04 -10.01
C GLN A 942 -11.66 16.95 -9.12
N GLY A 943 -12.55 16.36 -8.31
CA GLY A 943 -13.52 17.09 -7.48
C GLY A 943 -14.53 17.87 -8.32
N THR A 944 -14.79 17.40 -9.54
CA THR A 944 -15.68 18.05 -10.52
C THR A 944 -16.87 17.18 -10.83
N SER A 945 -18.06 17.78 -10.84
CA SER A 945 -19.28 17.20 -11.40
C SER A 945 -19.70 18.05 -12.59
N GLN A 946 -19.78 17.44 -13.77
CA GLN A 946 -20.20 18.12 -14.98
C GLN A 946 -21.61 17.65 -15.36
N SER A 947 -22.54 18.60 -15.48
CA SER A 947 -23.85 18.28 -16.05
C SER A 947 -23.69 17.97 -17.54
N ILE A 948 -24.33 16.90 -17.98
CA ILE A 948 -24.30 16.43 -19.37
C ILE A 948 -25.71 16.30 -19.93
N SER A 949 -25.84 16.30 -21.26
CA SER A 949 -27.13 16.10 -21.91
C SER A 949 -27.62 14.66 -21.74
N ALA A 950 -28.94 14.46 -21.79
CA ALA A 950 -29.54 13.12 -21.81
C ALA A 950 -28.99 12.27 -22.97
N GLN A 951 -28.83 12.88 -24.15
CA GLN A 951 -28.27 12.22 -25.33
C GLN A 951 -26.85 11.71 -25.06
N LEU A 952 -25.97 12.54 -24.51
CA LEU A 952 -24.61 12.13 -24.19
C LEU A 952 -24.60 11.03 -23.12
N TYR A 953 -25.43 11.15 -22.07
CA TYR A 953 -25.55 10.12 -21.03
C TYR A 953 -25.94 8.76 -21.63
N HIS A 954 -26.95 8.72 -22.50
CA HIS A 954 -27.40 7.48 -23.12
C HIS A 954 -26.36 6.90 -24.07
N SER A 955 -25.71 7.71 -24.91
CA SER A 955 -24.63 7.26 -25.80
C SER A 955 -23.43 6.73 -25.02
N LEU A 956 -23.03 7.39 -23.93
CA LEU A 956 -21.96 6.88 -23.06
C LEU A 956 -22.35 5.57 -22.41
N THR A 957 -23.59 5.45 -21.90
CA THR A 957 -24.09 4.22 -21.28
C THR A 957 -24.07 3.05 -22.25
N GLU A 958 -24.41 3.28 -23.51
CA GLU A 958 -24.36 2.27 -24.58
C GLU A 958 -22.92 1.86 -24.90
N LEU A 959 -22.06 2.83 -25.24
CA LEU A 959 -20.66 2.56 -25.60
C LEU A 959 -19.87 1.88 -24.47
N LEU A 960 -20.09 2.28 -23.21
CA LEU A 960 -19.40 1.72 -22.04
C LEU A 960 -19.77 0.25 -21.77
N ARG A 961 -20.92 -0.23 -22.28
CA ARG A 961 -21.36 -1.64 -22.15
C ARG A 961 -20.78 -2.55 -23.23
N LEU A 962 -20.16 -2.00 -24.28
CA LEU A 962 -19.62 -2.79 -25.38
C LEU A 962 -18.26 -3.40 -25.01
N HIS A 963 -18.12 -4.68 -25.35
CA HIS A 963 -16.95 -5.50 -25.06
C HIS A 963 -16.13 -5.88 -26.31
N CYS A 964 -16.63 -5.54 -27.50
CA CYS A 964 -16.01 -5.77 -28.80
C CYS A 964 -15.78 -4.43 -29.51
N LEU A 965 -14.57 -4.22 -30.04
CA LEU A 965 -14.20 -2.96 -30.69
C LEU A 965 -14.99 -2.71 -31.96
N ALA A 966 -15.27 -3.76 -32.75
CA ALA A 966 -16.05 -3.63 -33.98
C ALA A 966 -17.47 -3.09 -33.71
N ASP A 967 -18.13 -3.61 -32.67
CA ASP A 967 -19.45 -3.14 -32.26
C ASP A 967 -19.39 -1.71 -31.72
N ALA A 968 -18.36 -1.39 -30.93
CA ALA A 968 -18.15 -0.04 -30.41
C ALA A 968 -17.89 0.98 -31.52
N GLN A 969 -17.10 0.62 -32.53
CA GLN A 969 -16.84 1.47 -33.70
C GLN A 969 -18.10 1.72 -34.52
N LYS A 970 -18.91 0.68 -34.75
CA LYS A 970 -20.19 0.83 -35.43
C LYS A 970 -21.13 1.77 -34.68
N ALA A 971 -21.34 1.53 -33.38
CA ALA A 971 -22.19 2.38 -32.54
C ALA A 971 -21.66 3.82 -32.48
N TYR A 972 -20.34 4.01 -32.37
CA TYR A 972 -19.73 5.34 -32.36
C TYR A 972 -19.91 6.08 -33.68
N ALA A 973 -19.75 5.40 -34.82
CA ALA A 973 -19.90 6.01 -36.16
C ALA A 973 -21.34 6.49 -36.45
N GLU A 974 -22.34 5.83 -35.87
CA GLU A 974 -23.76 6.22 -35.97
C GLU A 974 -24.09 7.48 -35.15
N LEU A 975 -23.22 7.90 -34.22
CA LEU A 975 -23.44 9.11 -33.42
C LEU A 975 -23.26 10.40 -34.23
N PRO A 976 -24.07 11.44 -33.96
CA PRO A 976 -23.83 12.79 -34.46
C PRO A 976 -22.41 13.28 -34.12
N LEU A 977 -21.80 14.03 -35.06
CA LEU A 977 -20.44 14.58 -34.90
C LEU A 977 -20.28 15.40 -33.60
N THR A 978 -21.35 16.08 -33.17
CA THR A 978 -21.36 16.86 -31.91
C THR A 978 -21.14 15.98 -30.68
N LEU A 979 -21.76 14.79 -30.61
CA LEU A 979 -21.56 13.85 -29.51
C LEU A 979 -20.18 13.20 -29.56
N ARG A 980 -19.69 12.85 -30.76
CA ARG A 980 -18.33 12.32 -30.95
C ARG A 980 -17.26 13.29 -30.46
N LYS A 981 -17.39 14.58 -30.80
CA LYS A 981 -16.53 15.66 -30.28
C LYS A 981 -16.59 15.79 -28.76
N GLN A 982 -17.79 15.65 -28.16
CA GLN A 982 -17.93 15.67 -26.70
C GLN A 982 -17.23 14.46 -26.05
N ILE A 983 -17.38 13.26 -26.61
CA ILE A 983 -16.70 12.06 -26.12
C ILE A 983 -15.19 12.24 -26.18
N ASN A 984 -14.65 12.69 -27.33
CA ASN A 984 -13.21 12.93 -27.49
C ASN A 984 -12.70 13.99 -26.50
N LYS A 985 -13.48 15.05 -26.25
CA LYS A 985 -13.17 16.03 -25.19
C LYS A 985 -13.08 15.36 -23.81
N TYR A 986 -14.01 14.48 -23.45
CA TYR A 986 -13.97 13.79 -22.14
C TYR A 986 -12.84 12.76 -22.04
N ILE A 987 -12.37 12.19 -23.15
CA ILE A 987 -11.13 11.39 -23.20
C ILE A 987 -9.92 12.29 -22.93
N GLN A 988 -9.84 13.45 -23.58
CA GLN A 988 -8.76 14.42 -23.38
C GLN A 988 -8.73 14.96 -21.94
N LEU A 989 -9.89 15.17 -21.31
CA LEU A 989 -10.02 15.59 -19.91
C LEU A 989 -9.78 14.46 -18.89
N LYS A 990 -9.45 13.25 -19.35
CA LYS A 990 -9.25 12.05 -18.52
C LYS A 990 -10.47 11.65 -17.70
N CYS A 991 -11.68 12.07 -18.08
CA CYS A 991 -12.92 11.52 -17.51
C CYS A 991 -13.27 10.15 -18.13
N LEU A 992 -12.85 9.96 -19.38
CA LEU A 992 -12.92 8.71 -20.12
C LEU A 992 -11.51 8.27 -20.50
N THR A 993 -11.33 6.97 -20.69
CA THR A 993 -10.10 6.36 -21.20
C THR A 993 -10.42 5.33 -22.25
N LEU A 994 -9.43 5.00 -23.07
CA LEU A 994 -9.51 3.96 -24.08
C LEU A 994 -8.77 2.72 -23.61
N ALA A 995 -9.33 1.56 -23.94
CA ALA A 995 -8.81 0.24 -23.60
C ALA A 995 -8.60 -0.58 -24.86
N TYR A 996 -7.52 -1.35 -24.89
CA TYR A 996 -7.24 -2.32 -25.93
C TYR A 996 -8.26 -3.46 -25.90
N ASP A 997 -8.72 -3.85 -27.10
CA ASP A 997 -9.61 -4.98 -27.27
C ASP A 997 -8.82 -6.27 -27.46
N PHE A 998 -8.71 -7.05 -26.39
CA PHE A 998 -8.09 -8.38 -26.44
C PHE A 998 -8.97 -9.44 -27.12
N SER A 999 -10.26 -9.16 -27.35
CA SER A 999 -11.19 -10.12 -27.98
C SER A 999 -10.98 -10.27 -29.49
N ALA A 1000 -10.38 -9.26 -30.14
CA ALA A 1000 -10.07 -9.27 -31.56
C ALA A 1000 -9.12 -10.41 -31.97
N GLY A 1001 -8.28 -10.91 -31.04
CA GLY A 1001 -7.37 -12.03 -31.26
C GLY A 1001 -8.02 -13.42 -31.28
N ARG A 1002 -9.35 -13.54 -31.23
CA ARG A 1002 -10.03 -14.85 -31.38
C ARG A 1002 -10.07 -15.37 -32.82
N ASN A 1003 -9.73 -14.54 -33.80
CA ASN A 1003 -9.99 -14.81 -35.22
C ASN A 1003 -8.79 -14.58 -36.17
N GLU A 1004 -7.54 -14.64 -35.70
CA GLU A 1004 -6.42 -14.83 -36.63
C GLU A 1004 -5.98 -16.31 -36.62
N PRO A 1005 -5.92 -16.96 -37.80
CA PRO A 1005 -5.73 -18.41 -37.94
C PRO A 1005 -4.36 -18.93 -37.46
#